data_AF-A0A538F1S9-F1
#
_entry.id   AF-A0A538F1S9-F1
#
_cell.length_a   1.000
_cell.length_b   1.000
_cell.length_c   1.000
_cell.angle_alpha   90.00
_cell.angle_beta   90.00
_cell.angle_gamma   90.00
#
_symmetry.space_group_name_H-M   'P 1'
#
loop_
_entity.id
_entity.type
_entity.pdbx_description
1 polymer ?
#
loop_
_entity_poly.entity_id
_entity_poly.type
_entity_poly.pdbx_seq_one_letter_code
_entity_poly.pdbx_strand_id
1 'polypeptide(L)'
;MWVKHLSSLQFLTYVAFFAVVVAAICKFVPGKAAPVRETPYPEDELYAHDRKTAKYFVAGGLFLVLGSVHAAVKNLPWLAEYLARTGYAGHLLRDLSNTHLTIVGGGTLLATGLCWLALPRIAGRPLASEGLAQCAFWFTAVGLAIFYVSLVANGIAMGSLIEHGWTYEAAKAHMGNWYKAPTGMGAGVMGLGYWCFATNVFITVFQARTVHVPKPQWHLWKFFATGAAALTVGTVQGVIQVAPGNADWLYRAGHAGEWIDPISHAHINLVTGLAMLVFGALFVRTQPSRRLVDACFWSLLVGSLAFYFSALYLGFHEGGLVVHHGLSPEAAEEATPIHPFLIMGAGIAMFAAFWLLLVVAVRSVWRTQSRIRPFVLAGCAALAVGTLQGPVQAFPLVNEALDRGGQAGDVIVNLHAQLNMVGGLMMVLVGLALGALEVSGAAWPVRRARLVVALVPLGVGVYYAAGVAFSAVEAHRIEHGTAFATAVSALEPWQALVLVPAALCVLVGFGAFASAMWRMTARQRAAGREAIAATPRVFSGKIPKRVVRRSPAALAGYELPLGLMGFPGVGWLFAGFPLTASVLLMLGPALTWAIIPVAFSPYGRGPLRGLGWGVELVWLPTMALVSSALLYRAHARRRARLEGRPPRGRTRWAGGYRTRVKVALGGIGLLLIAIPFVPAFAGVGGSTVRYSYEPRLTREVTGQFVRMSGGPVKLFSWSDPQPSFPSDALRLHASQVGSLVVRAAAVDSVGAYQLFDLGRDRTVRLLERSVSPQQLVLAPVRPLEPGRYSFVATHEGMFGGRDFAYLRIVPPGGPVTAISSRPRAKAPAILDALLPLCAALVALAFAGLLLRSLLRRPSGEKALWATGFLLFAIAAGCEASAQRAGWSPRLFRTYYLAGGVLTVAYLGGGSAWLLLPKRGRDILLGALLAATAAAAVTVALVPVSHSVLAATAHGRPPVNSALGGHAFLWAIAMNSFGSAFLIGGSLYSILRGIRVRPNVWIGGGALVVALATGLSRAGSYNFVYAGELLGIALMFSGFAFVAKTKASRVAPHPHSQTGTTALTATRS
;
A
#
# COMPACT_ATOMS: atom_id res chain seq x y z
N MET A 1 24.95 3.92 10.90
CA MET A 1 24.82 2.53 11.41
C MET A 1 23.53 1.81 11.03
N TRP A 2 22.44 2.47 10.61
CA TRP A 2 21.13 1.81 10.38
C TRP A 2 20.81 1.37 8.94
N VAL A 3 21.82 1.21 8.07
CA VAL A 3 21.63 0.81 6.65
C VAL A 3 21.72 -0.71 6.45
N LYS A 4 22.17 -1.48 7.47
CA LYS A 4 22.38 -2.93 7.35
C LYS A 4 21.10 -3.79 7.41
N HIS A 5 19.94 -3.23 7.81
CA HIS A 5 18.70 -4.00 8.05
C HIS A 5 17.55 -3.68 7.09
N LEU A 6 17.70 -2.69 6.21
CA LEU A 6 16.81 -2.50 5.08
C LEU A 6 17.43 -3.22 3.89
N SER A 7 16.72 -4.19 3.29
CA SER A 7 17.14 -4.65 1.96
C SER A 7 17.24 -3.40 1.08
N SER A 8 18.37 -3.18 0.42
CA SER A 8 18.63 -1.95 -0.35
C SER A 8 17.51 -1.64 -1.34
N LEU A 9 16.81 -2.69 -1.79
CA LEU A 9 15.63 -2.64 -2.65
C LEU A 9 14.42 -1.96 -1.99
N GLN A 10 14.07 -2.29 -0.73
CA GLN A 10 12.92 -1.69 -0.04
C GLN A 10 13.11 -0.20 0.21
N PHE A 11 14.30 0.19 0.68
CA PHE A 11 14.66 1.60 0.87
C PHE A 11 14.62 2.35 -0.48
N LEU A 12 15.22 1.79 -1.53
CA LEU A 12 15.16 2.37 -2.88
C LEU A 12 13.73 2.46 -3.42
N THR A 13 12.85 1.49 -3.17
CA THR A 13 11.44 1.58 -3.58
C THR A 13 10.64 2.61 -2.80
N TYR A 14 10.87 2.76 -1.48
CA TYR A 14 10.22 3.81 -0.70
C TYR A 14 10.72 5.19 -1.11
N VAL A 15 12.04 5.38 -1.23
CA VAL A 15 12.64 6.64 -1.69
C VAL A 15 12.20 6.97 -3.11
N ALA A 16 12.18 5.99 -4.03
CA ALA A 16 11.69 6.21 -5.39
C ALA A 16 10.20 6.54 -5.42
N PHE A 17 9.36 5.85 -4.63
CA PHE A 17 7.94 6.16 -4.51
C PHE A 17 7.73 7.58 -3.98
N PHE A 18 8.37 7.94 -2.86
CA PHE A 18 8.28 9.28 -2.28
C PHE A 18 8.85 10.35 -3.20
N ALA A 19 9.99 10.11 -3.86
CA ALA A 19 10.56 11.04 -4.84
C ALA A 19 9.64 11.25 -6.04
N VAL A 20 8.99 10.19 -6.55
CA VAL A 20 7.99 10.29 -7.63
C VAL A 20 6.77 11.08 -7.16
N VAL A 21 6.29 10.82 -5.94
CA VAL A 21 5.13 11.54 -5.38
C VAL A 21 5.47 13.01 -5.13
N VAL A 22 6.63 13.31 -4.54
CA VAL A 22 7.11 14.69 -4.33
C VAL A 22 7.32 15.40 -5.66
N ALA A 23 7.97 14.78 -6.64
CA ALA A 23 8.14 15.34 -7.98
C ALA A 23 6.77 15.58 -8.68
N ALA A 24 5.80 14.69 -8.47
CA ALA A 24 4.44 14.88 -8.96
C ALA A 24 3.71 16.04 -8.25
N ILE A 25 3.94 16.24 -6.95
CA ILE A 25 3.41 17.38 -6.19
C ILE A 25 4.03 18.69 -6.66
N CYS A 26 5.35 18.72 -6.90
CA CYS A 26 6.06 19.88 -7.45
C CYS A 26 5.48 20.35 -8.79
N LYS A 27 4.93 19.44 -9.61
CA LYS A 27 4.23 19.81 -10.85
C LYS A 27 2.98 20.66 -10.62
N PHE A 28 2.34 20.54 -9.46
CA PHE A 28 1.17 21.33 -9.10
C PHE A 28 1.53 22.64 -8.39
N VAL A 29 2.80 22.87 -8.06
CA VAL A 29 3.28 24.15 -7.56
C VAL A 29 3.37 25.13 -8.74
N PRO A 30 2.76 26.33 -8.66
CA PRO A 30 2.81 27.28 -9.77
C PRO A 30 4.26 27.70 -10.08
N GLY A 31 4.75 27.38 -11.27
CA GLY A 31 6.13 27.68 -11.70
C GLY A 31 6.33 29.06 -12.33
N LYS A 32 5.27 29.84 -12.57
CA LYS A 32 5.34 31.19 -13.15
C LYS A 32 5.03 32.24 -12.08
N ALA A 33 5.74 33.36 -12.10
CA ALA A 33 5.43 34.51 -11.25
C ALA A 33 4.00 34.99 -11.50
N ALA A 34 3.24 35.21 -10.42
CA ALA A 34 1.89 35.74 -10.53
C ALA A 34 1.94 37.18 -11.06
N PRO A 35 1.12 37.53 -12.07
CA PRO A 35 1.09 38.90 -12.59
C PRO A 35 0.61 39.87 -11.50
N VAL A 36 1.12 41.10 -11.56
CA VAL A 36 0.58 42.20 -10.76
C VAL A 36 -0.81 42.55 -11.29
N ARG A 37 -1.77 42.72 -10.37
CA ARG A 37 -3.14 43.08 -10.69
C ARG A 37 -3.58 44.26 -9.86
N GLU A 38 -4.17 45.25 -10.53
CA GLU A 38 -4.80 46.42 -9.91
C GLU A 38 -6.33 46.31 -9.93
N THR A 39 -6.88 45.35 -10.69
CA THR A 39 -8.32 45.09 -10.79
C THR A 39 -8.73 43.82 -10.03
N PRO A 40 -9.93 43.79 -9.42
CA PRO A 40 -10.46 42.60 -8.75
C PRO A 40 -10.53 41.39 -9.68
N TYR A 41 -10.37 40.19 -9.11
CA TYR A 41 -10.63 38.94 -9.84
C TYR A 41 -12.14 38.81 -10.11
N PRO A 42 -12.53 38.29 -11.30
CA PRO A 42 -13.89 37.87 -11.55
C PRO A 42 -14.39 36.88 -10.48
N GLU A 43 -15.67 36.96 -10.12
CA GLU A 43 -16.25 36.11 -9.08
C GLU A 43 -16.17 34.61 -9.43
N ASP A 44 -16.34 34.25 -10.70
CA ASP A 44 -16.25 32.87 -11.17
C ASP A 44 -14.85 32.27 -11.02
N GLU A 45 -13.81 33.09 -11.18
CA GLU A 45 -12.43 32.70 -10.91
C GLU A 45 -12.17 32.63 -9.40
N LEU A 46 -12.59 33.65 -8.64
CA LEU A 46 -12.38 33.74 -7.20
C LEU A 46 -13.00 32.56 -6.44
N TYR A 47 -14.20 32.13 -6.86
CA TYR A 47 -14.98 31.06 -6.25
C TYR A 47 -14.86 29.71 -6.98
N ALA A 48 -13.87 29.56 -7.87
CA ALA A 48 -13.73 28.38 -8.72
C ALA A 48 -13.66 27.05 -7.93
N HIS A 49 -13.10 27.08 -6.72
CA HIS A 49 -12.96 25.93 -5.83
C HIS A 49 -14.19 25.66 -4.94
N ASP A 50 -15.06 26.65 -4.70
CA ASP A 50 -16.19 26.55 -3.76
C ASP A 50 -17.06 25.33 -4.07
N ARG A 51 -17.33 25.07 -5.36
CA ARG A 51 -18.10 23.90 -5.82
C ARG A 51 -17.47 22.54 -5.50
N LYS A 52 -16.17 22.50 -5.19
CA LYS A 52 -15.41 21.29 -4.87
C LYS A 52 -15.23 21.07 -3.37
N THR A 53 -15.65 22.03 -2.54
CA THR A 53 -15.58 21.93 -1.06
C THR A 53 -16.56 20.90 -0.49
N ALA A 54 -17.63 20.55 -1.23
CA ALA A 54 -18.62 19.54 -0.84
C ALA A 54 -18.02 18.24 -0.30
N LYS A 55 -16.94 17.76 -0.92
CA LYS A 55 -16.27 16.52 -0.54
C LYS A 55 -15.66 16.58 0.86
N TYR A 56 -15.16 17.74 1.28
CA TYR A 56 -14.62 17.95 2.63
C TYR A 56 -15.73 17.87 3.67
N PHE A 57 -16.86 18.54 3.43
CA PHE A 57 -17.99 18.55 4.37
C PHE A 57 -18.69 17.18 4.47
N VAL A 58 -18.85 16.49 3.35
CA VAL A 58 -19.44 15.15 3.33
C VAL A 58 -18.51 14.12 3.96
N ALA A 59 -17.21 14.14 3.64
CA ALA A 59 -16.24 13.24 4.27
C ALA A 59 -16.11 13.52 5.76
N GLY A 60 -16.04 14.79 6.17
CA GLY A 60 -16.00 15.18 7.58
C GLY A 60 -17.19 14.68 8.37
N GLY A 61 -18.41 14.85 7.84
CA GLY A 61 -19.61 14.29 8.45
C GLY A 61 -19.59 12.76 8.54
N LEU A 62 -19.09 12.06 7.51
CA LEU A 62 -18.97 10.61 7.52
C LEU A 62 -17.96 10.13 8.58
N PHE A 63 -16.79 10.75 8.68
CA PHE A 63 -15.77 10.36 9.65
C PHE A 63 -16.20 10.65 11.09
N LEU A 64 -16.97 11.71 11.34
CA LEU A 64 -17.60 11.94 12.65
C LEU A 64 -18.59 10.84 13.02
N VAL A 65 -19.41 10.40 12.06
CA VAL A 65 -20.30 9.24 12.28
C VAL A 65 -19.49 7.98 12.57
N LEU A 66 -18.44 7.70 11.79
CA LEU A 66 -17.58 6.54 12.02
C LEU A 66 -16.88 6.60 13.38
N GLY A 67 -16.41 7.77 13.80
CA GLY A 67 -15.84 7.98 15.13
C GLY A 67 -16.87 7.74 16.24
N SER A 68 -18.11 8.21 16.10
CA SER A 68 -19.15 7.93 17.09
C SER A 68 -19.58 6.46 17.12
N VAL A 69 -19.62 5.76 15.98
CA VAL A 69 -19.83 4.31 15.96
C VAL A 69 -18.69 3.61 16.69
N HIS A 70 -17.45 3.99 16.41
CA HIS A 70 -16.28 3.44 17.10
C HIS A 70 -16.39 3.69 18.61
N ALA A 71 -16.73 4.91 19.02
CA ALA A 71 -16.94 5.26 20.42
C ALA A 71 -18.04 4.39 21.07
N ALA A 72 -19.17 4.14 20.41
CA ALA A 72 -20.20 3.27 20.96
C ALA A 72 -19.71 1.81 21.08
N VAL A 73 -19.02 1.30 20.07
CA VAL A 73 -18.53 -0.08 20.03
C VAL A 73 -17.46 -0.33 21.09
N LYS A 74 -16.48 0.57 21.24
CA LYS A 74 -15.37 0.40 22.19
C LYS A 74 -15.77 0.38 23.66
N ASN A 75 -16.96 0.87 23.99
CA ASN A 75 -17.52 0.88 25.35
C ASN A 75 -18.54 -0.26 25.58
N LEU A 76 -18.65 -1.25 24.67
CA LEU A 76 -19.43 -2.45 24.96
C LEU A 76 -18.70 -3.28 26.02
N PRO A 77 -19.39 -3.91 27.00
CA PRO A 77 -18.74 -4.50 28.18
C PRO A 77 -17.59 -5.45 27.84
N TRP A 78 -17.86 -6.45 27.00
CA TRP A 78 -16.87 -7.44 26.58
C TRP A 78 -15.67 -6.84 25.84
N LEU A 79 -15.87 -5.74 25.11
CA LEU A 79 -14.81 -5.08 24.37
C LEU A 79 -14.02 -4.12 25.27
N ALA A 80 -14.68 -3.39 26.16
CA ALA A 80 -14.03 -2.53 27.14
C ALA A 80 -13.11 -3.35 28.06
N GLU A 81 -13.58 -4.48 28.56
CA GLU A 81 -12.77 -5.43 29.35
C GLU A 81 -11.59 -5.98 28.54
N TYR A 82 -11.82 -6.40 27.28
CA TYR A 82 -10.75 -6.86 26.38
C TYR A 82 -9.68 -5.78 26.17
N LEU A 83 -10.09 -4.54 25.96
CA LEU A 83 -9.18 -3.42 25.75
C LEU A 83 -8.40 -3.07 27.01
N ALA A 84 -9.01 -3.20 28.19
CA ALA A 84 -8.32 -3.02 29.46
C ALA A 84 -7.28 -4.13 29.71
N ARG A 85 -7.58 -5.39 29.37
CA ARG A 85 -6.63 -6.52 29.51
C ARG A 85 -5.43 -6.45 28.57
N THR A 86 -5.59 -5.84 27.40
CA THR A 86 -4.54 -5.79 26.36
C THR A 86 -3.63 -4.57 26.46
N GLY A 87 -3.82 -3.72 27.48
CA GLY A 87 -2.96 -2.57 27.79
C GLY A 87 -2.80 -1.63 26.60
N TYR A 88 -1.55 -1.29 26.25
CA TYR A 88 -1.26 -0.33 25.17
C TYR A 88 -1.74 -0.80 23.79
N ALA A 89 -1.81 -2.12 23.52
CA ALA A 89 -2.41 -2.62 22.28
C ALA A 89 -3.90 -2.28 22.20
N GLY A 90 -4.59 -2.35 23.34
CA GLY A 90 -5.96 -1.87 23.49
C GLY A 90 -6.08 -0.36 23.30
N HIS A 91 -5.14 0.43 23.80
CA HIS A 91 -5.10 1.89 23.60
C HIS A 91 -5.03 2.31 22.12
N LEU A 92 -4.27 1.58 21.28
CA LEU A 92 -4.23 1.82 19.83
C LEU A 92 -5.61 1.70 19.17
N LEU A 93 -6.39 0.69 19.59
CA LEU A 93 -7.75 0.50 19.11
C LEU A 93 -8.68 1.55 19.73
N ARG A 94 -8.72 1.66 21.05
CA ARG A 94 -9.67 2.45 21.85
C ARG A 94 -9.58 3.95 21.57
N ASP A 95 -8.37 4.51 21.66
CA ASP A 95 -8.20 5.95 21.78
C ASP A 95 -7.52 6.54 20.55
N LEU A 96 -6.38 5.98 20.15
CA LEU A 96 -5.61 6.52 19.04
C LEU A 96 -6.42 6.49 17.74
N SER A 97 -7.02 5.34 17.41
CA SER A 97 -7.77 5.19 16.15
C SER A 97 -9.05 6.05 16.13
N ASN A 98 -9.80 6.11 17.23
CA ASN A 98 -11.02 6.92 17.35
C ASN A 98 -10.74 8.43 17.27
N THR A 99 -9.66 8.86 17.93
CA THR A 99 -9.22 10.26 17.96
C THR A 99 -8.85 10.73 16.55
N HIS A 100 -8.14 9.92 15.77
CA HIS A 100 -7.80 10.27 14.39
C HIS A 100 -9.04 10.35 13.47
N LEU A 101 -10.01 9.45 13.61
CA LEU A 101 -11.28 9.58 12.87
C LEU A 101 -11.99 10.91 13.17
N THR A 102 -12.07 11.26 14.46
CA THR A 102 -12.85 12.41 14.89
C THR A 102 -12.13 13.73 14.63
N ILE A 103 -10.86 13.84 15.04
CA ILE A 103 -10.06 15.07 14.93
C ILE A 103 -9.54 15.28 13.50
N VAL A 104 -8.93 14.27 12.88
CA VAL A 104 -8.38 14.43 11.52
C VAL A 104 -9.50 14.29 10.49
N GLY A 105 -10.28 13.21 10.58
CA GLY A 105 -11.36 12.94 9.64
C GLY A 105 -12.49 13.94 9.72
N GLY A 106 -12.98 14.25 10.92
CA GLY A 106 -13.96 15.31 11.13
C GLY A 106 -13.32 16.69 11.10
N GLY A 107 -12.48 16.99 12.09
CA GLY A 107 -12.00 18.34 12.38
C GLY A 107 -11.16 18.94 11.26
N THR A 108 -10.08 18.26 10.87
CA THR A 108 -9.14 18.83 9.89
C THR A 108 -9.76 18.93 8.50
N LEU A 109 -10.55 17.95 8.05
CA LEU A 109 -11.24 18.05 6.76
C LEU A 109 -12.27 19.18 6.74
N LEU A 110 -13.09 19.34 7.79
CA LEU A 110 -14.07 20.43 7.88
C LEU A 110 -13.36 21.80 7.92
N ALA A 111 -12.32 21.95 8.73
CA ALA A 111 -11.54 23.20 8.82
C ALA A 111 -10.85 23.54 7.49
N THR A 112 -10.30 22.54 6.81
CA THR A 112 -9.71 22.71 5.47
C THR A 112 -10.75 23.17 4.46
N GLY A 113 -11.94 22.56 4.47
CA GLY A 113 -13.06 22.98 3.62
C GLY A 113 -13.48 24.44 3.87
N LEU A 114 -13.56 24.85 5.13
CA LEU A 114 -13.83 26.24 5.51
C LEU A 114 -12.70 27.20 5.10
N CYS A 115 -11.44 26.78 5.24
CA CYS A 115 -10.29 27.55 4.79
C CYS A 115 -10.35 27.82 3.29
N TRP A 116 -10.76 26.83 2.47
CA TRP A 116 -10.93 27.02 1.03
C TRP A 116 -12.06 27.98 0.65
N LEU A 117 -13.08 28.12 1.49
CA LEU A 117 -14.11 29.15 1.30
C LEU A 117 -13.63 30.53 1.79
N ALA A 118 -12.91 30.59 2.91
CA ALA A 118 -12.49 31.85 3.52
C ALA A 118 -11.29 32.50 2.81
N LEU A 119 -10.25 31.73 2.53
CA LEU A 119 -8.94 32.26 2.11
C LEU A 119 -8.99 33.07 0.80
N PRO A 120 -9.69 32.64 -0.27
CA PRO A 120 -9.79 33.45 -1.48
C PRO A 120 -10.42 34.82 -1.24
N ARG A 121 -11.44 34.88 -0.38
CA ARG A 121 -12.17 36.10 -0.01
C ARG A 121 -11.29 37.06 0.80
N ILE A 122 -10.46 36.53 1.70
CA ILE A 122 -9.48 37.32 2.47
C ILE A 122 -8.35 37.83 1.56
N ALA A 123 -7.83 36.96 0.70
CA ALA A 123 -6.67 37.25 -0.15
C ALA A 123 -7.01 38.12 -1.36
N GLY A 124 -8.29 38.22 -1.73
CA GLY A 124 -8.75 38.89 -2.94
C GLY A 124 -8.31 38.20 -4.22
N ARG A 125 -8.05 36.88 -4.17
CA ARG A 125 -7.55 36.10 -5.31
C ARG A 125 -7.93 34.63 -5.23
N PRO A 126 -8.00 33.91 -6.35
CA PRO A 126 -8.17 32.46 -6.34
C PRO A 126 -7.00 31.74 -5.65
N LEU A 127 -7.27 30.50 -5.23
CA LEU A 127 -6.24 29.59 -4.70
C LEU A 127 -5.09 29.45 -5.71
N ALA A 128 -3.86 29.40 -5.20
CA ALA A 128 -2.66 29.32 -6.02
C ALA A 128 -2.62 28.07 -6.91
N SER A 129 -3.08 26.92 -6.39
CA SER A 129 -3.14 25.68 -7.15
C SER A 129 -4.39 24.86 -6.82
N GLU A 130 -5.21 24.64 -7.85
CA GLU A 130 -6.33 23.71 -7.78
C GLU A 130 -5.86 22.26 -7.56
N GLY A 131 -4.71 21.89 -8.16
CA GLY A 131 -4.15 20.55 -8.02
C GLY A 131 -3.74 20.23 -6.59
N LEU A 132 -3.06 21.17 -5.92
CA LEU A 132 -2.70 21.02 -4.50
C LEU A 132 -3.94 20.94 -3.61
N ALA A 133 -4.98 21.74 -3.87
CA ALA A 133 -6.25 21.66 -3.13
C ALA A 133 -6.98 20.32 -3.35
N GLN A 134 -6.83 19.68 -4.51
CA GLN A 134 -7.34 18.32 -4.74
C GLN A 134 -6.51 17.26 -4.00
N CYS A 135 -5.19 17.35 -4.08
CA CYS A 135 -4.27 16.42 -3.41
C CYS A 135 -4.43 16.48 -1.89
N ALA A 136 -4.56 17.69 -1.33
CA ALA A 136 -4.79 17.91 0.10
C ALA A 136 -5.96 17.06 0.62
N PHE A 137 -7.11 17.07 -0.07
CA PHE A 137 -8.25 16.23 0.29
C PHE A 137 -7.94 14.74 0.21
N TRP A 138 -7.50 14.28 -0.97
CA TRP A 138 -7.43 12.85 -1.25
C TRP A 138 -6.34 12.16 -0.44
N PHE A 139 -5.18 12.78 -0.32
CA PHE A 139 -4.09 12.26 0.50
C PHE A 139 -4.46 12.23 1.98
N THR A 140 -5.12 13.28 2.50
CA THR A 140 -5.61 13.26 3.90
C THR A 140 -6.64 12.16 4.11
N ALA A 141 -7.68 12.08 3.28
CA ALA A 141 -8.78 11.13 3.47
C ALA A 141 -8.35 9.67 3.28
N VAL A 142 -7.54 9.38 2.24
CA VAL A 142 -7.04 8.02 1.97
C VAL A 142 -5.98 7.63 3.00
N GLY A 143 -5.05 8.53 3.31
CA GLY A 143 -4.05 8.31 4.35
C GLY A 143 -4.68 8.01 5.70
N LEU A 144 -5.67 8.79 6.11
CA LEU A 144 -6.46 8.55 7.32
C LEU A 144 -7.15 7.19 7.32
N ALA A 145 -7.78 6.80 6.21
CA ALA A 145 -8.47 5.51 6.12
C ALA A 145 -7.48 4.33 6.29
N ILE A 146 -6.32 4.39 5.62
CA ILE A 146 -5.26 3.39 5.75
C ILE A 146 -4.74 3.37 7.19
N PHE A 147 -4.48 4.55 7.75
CA PHE A 147 -3.95 4.70 9.10
C PHE A 147 -4.92 4.12 10.15
N TYR A 148 -6.20 4.47 10.06
CA TYR A 148 -7.25 3.95 10.94
C TYR A 148 -7.34 2.42 10.88
N VAL A 149 -7.44 1.84 9.69
CA VAL A 149 -7.52 0.39 9.52
C VAL A 149 -6.26 -0.30 10.06
N SER A 150 -5.10 0.32 9.86
CA SER A 150 -3.82 -0.20 10.36
C SER A 150 -3.77 -0.21 11.89
N LEU A 151 -4.17 0.87 12.55
CA LEU A 151 -4.21 0.93 14.02
C LEU A 151 -5.17 -0.09 14.61
N VAL A 152 -6.36 -0.22 14.02
CA VAL A 152 -7.37 -1.20 14.44
C VAL A 152 -6.84 -2.63 14.29
N ALA A 153 -6.31 -2.96 13.11
CA ALA A 153 -5.80 -4.30 12.84
C ALA A 153 -4.59 -4.64 13.73
N ASN A 154 -3.69 -3.69 13.93
CA ASN A 154 -2.52 -3.86 14.79
C ASN A 154 -2.92 -4.04 16.26
N GLY A 155 -3.86 -3.23 16.76
CA GLY A 155 -4.37 -3.36 18.13
C GLY A 155 -4.98 -4.74 18.39
N ILE A 156 -5.82 -5.25 17.46
CA ILE A 156 -6.42 -6.58 17.56
C ILE A 156 -5.36 -7.69 17.46
N ALA A 157 -4.42 -7.57 16.51
CA ALA A 157 -3.40 -8.58 16.29
C ALA A 157 -2.45 -8.71 17.49
N MET A 158 -1.96 -7.57 18.02
CA MET A 158 -1.11 -7.58 19.22
C MET A 158 -1.89 -7.95 20.47
N GLY A 159 -3.13 -7.47 20.62
CA GLY A 159 -3.99 -7.83 21.75
C GLY A 159 -4.22 -9.33 21.84
N SER A 160 -4.44 -9.99 20.69
CA SER A 160 -4.54 -11.46 20.65
C SER A 160 -3.26 -12.15 21.11
N LEU A 161 -2.06 -11.65 20.78
CA LEU A 161 -0.80 -12.22 21.28
C LEU A 161 -0.64 -12.02 22.79
N ILE A 162 -1.02 -10.84 23.29
CA ILE A 162 -0.93 -10.49 24.73
C ILE A 162 -1.84 -11.40 25.56
N GLU A 163 -3.05 -11.72 25.08
CA GLU A 163 -3.93 -12.69 25.75
C GLU A 163 -3.31 -14.09 25.83
N HIS A 164 -2.32 -14.44 24.99
CA HIS A 164 -1.56 -15.69 25.05
C HIS A 164 -0.27 -15.56 25.88
N GLY A 165 -0.17 -14.55 26.74
CA GLY A 165 0.96 -14.36 27.67
C GLY A 165 2.17 -13.62 27.10
N TRP A 166 2.05 -13.01 25.91
CA TRP A 166 3.12 -12.21 25.35
C TRP A 166 3.18 -10.82 26.00
N THR A 167 4.39 -10.30 26.23
CA THR A 167 4.55 -8.88 26.54
C THR A 167 4.23 -8.03 25.32
N TYR A 168 3.83 -6.77 25.52
CA TYR A 168 3.60 -5.83 24.42
C TYR A 168 4.83 -5.70 23.50
N GLU A 169 6.03 -5.65 24.09
CA GLU A 169 7.29 -5.59 23.34
C GLU A 169 7.49 -6.81 22.46
N ALA A 170 7.28 -8.02 23.00
CA ALA A 170 7.41 -9.26 22.26
C ALA A 170 6.38 -9.33 21.13
N ALA A 171 5.13 -8.94 21.39
CA ALA A 171 4.07 -8.88 20.39
C ALA A 171 4.39 -7.89 19.26
N LYS A 172 4.87 -6.69 19.60
CA LYS A 172 5.29 -5.65 18.64
C LYS A 172 6.51 -6.10 17.81
N ALA A 173 7.49 -6.72 18.46
CA ALA A 173 8.67 -7.27 17.79
C ALA A 173 8.30 -8.40 16.82
N HIS A 174 7.40 -9.30 17.25
CA HIS A 174 6.84 -10.37 16.41
C HIS A 174 6.12 -9.84 15.18
N MET A 175 5.32 -8.77 15.36
CA MET A 175 4.65 -8.10 14.23
C MET A 175 5.64 -7.49 13.23
N GLY A 176 6.82 -7.04 13.69
CA GLY A 176 7.89 -6.55 12.82
C GLY A 176 7.42 -5.52 11.79
N ASN A 177 7.59 -5.83 10.51
CA ASN A 177 7.20 -4.93 9.41
C ASN A 177 5.68 -4.84 9.18
N TRP A 178 4.89 -5.83 9.64
CA TRP A 178 3.44 -5.80 9.52
C TRP A 178 2.79 -4.71 10.37
N TYR A 179 3.39 -4.40 11.52
CA TYR A 179 3.00 -3.24 12.32
C TYR A 179 3.43 -1.92 11.66
N LYS A 180 4.70 -1.85 11.22
CA LYS A 180 5.35 -0.60 10.81
C LYS A 180 4.90 -0.08 9.43
N ALA A 181 4.85 -0.95 8.42
CA ALA A 181 4.66 -0.51 7.05
C ALA A 181 3.26 0.08 6.77
N PRO A 182 2.13 -0.57 7.16
CA PRO A 182 0.79 -0.03 6.91
C PRO A 182 0.53 1.28 7.65
N THR A 183 0.89 1.34 8.93
CA THR A 183 0.79 2.53 9.78
C THR A 183 1.62 3.68 9.22
N GLY A 184 2.89 3.43 8.86
CA GLY A 184 3.78 4.43 8.27
C GLY A 184 3.30 4.92 6.90
N MET A 185 2.74 4.04 6.06
CA MET A 185 2.14 4.45 4.78
C MET A 185 0.91 5.34 4.99
N GLY A 186 0.00 4.97 5.89
CA GLY A 186 -1.18 5.77 6.21
C GLY A 186 -0.80 7.16 6.71
N ALA A 187 0.12 7.23 7.67
CA ALA A 187 0.64 8.49 8.22
C ALA A 187 1.36 9.34 7.15
N GLY A 188 2.24 8.74 6.35
CA GLY A 188 2.98 9.44 5.30
C GLY A 188 2.08 10.02 4.22
N VAL A 189 1.10 9.25 3.74
CA VAL A 189 0.12 9.73 2.75
C VAL A 189 -0.73 10.84 3.35
N MET A 190 -1.18 10.71 4.60
CA MET A 190 -1.92 11.77 5.29
C MET A 190 -1.09 13.05 5.43
N GLY A 191 0.19 12.94 5.81
CA GLY A 191 1.12 14.06 5.92
C GLY A 191 1.34 14.81 4.61
N LEU A 192 1.45 14.10 3.48
CA LEU A 192 1.49 14.72 2.15
C LEU A 192 0.24 15.56 1.86
N GLY A 193 -0.92 15.14 2.38
CA GLY A 193 -2.15 15.92 2.32
C GLY A 193 -2.04 17.26 3.03
N TYR A 194 -1.48 17.27 4.25
CA TYR A 194 -1.26 18.50 5.03
C TYR A 194 -0.22 19.41 4.37
N TRP A 195 0.83 18.84 3.78
CA TRP A 195 1.84 19.63 3.07
C TRP A 195 1.27 20.27 1.81
N CYS A 196 0.40 19.56 1.06
CA CYS A 196 -0.32 20.14 -0.06
C CYS A 196 -1.24 21.28 0.38
N PHE A 197 -1.95 21.10 1.51
CA PHE A 197 -2.79 22.13 2.12
C PHE A 197 -1.95 23.38 2.46
N ALA A 198 -0.90 23.20 3.27
CA ALA A 198 -0.11 24.31 3.76
C ALA A 198 0.63 25.05 2.64
N THR A 199 1.25 24.32 1.71
CA THR A 199 1.89 24.91 0.54
C THR A 199 0.92 25.78 -0.25
N ASN A 200 -0.31 25.30 -0.47
CA ASN A 200 -1.30 26.08 -1.21
C ASN A 200 -1.76 27.32 -0.43
N VAL A 201 -1.93 27.22 0.90
CA VAL A 201 -2.23 28.38 1.75
C VAL A 201 -1.11 29.42 1.67
N PHE A 202 0.15 29.03 1.90
CA PHE A 202 1.28 29.95 1.90
C PHE A 202 1.48 30.63 0.55
N ILE A 203 1.43 29.87 -0.55
CA ILE A 203 1.58 30.46 -1.88
C ILE A 203 0.41 31.39 -2.19
N THR A 204 -0.82 31.03 -1.80
CA THR A 204 -1.99 31.91 -2.00
C THR A 204 -1.83 33.22 -1.23
N VAL A 205 -1.44 33.16 0.04
CA VAL A 205 -1.18 34.35 0.88
C VAL A 205 -0.02 35.18 0.33
N PHE A 206 1.10 34.53 0.01
CA PHE A 206 2.29 35.21 -0.51
C PHE A 206 2.01 35.92 -1.82
N GLN A 207 1.38 35.23 -2.77
CA GLN A 207 1.03 35.82 -4.06
C GLN A 207 -0.18 36.77 -3.97
N ALA A 208 -0.86 36.89 -2.82
CA ALA A 208 -1.85 37.95 -2.63
C ALA A 208 -1.20 39.34 -2.62
N ARG A 209 0.10 39.45 -2.30
CA ARG A 209 0.85 40.73 -2.32
C ARG A 209 0.90 41.38 -3.70
N THR A 210 0.70 40.61 -4.78
CA THR A 210 0.70 41.13 -6.16
C THR A 210 -0.66 41.68 -6.59
N VAL A 211 -1.67 41.60 -5.72
CA VAL A 211 -3.04 42.04 -5.99
C VAL A 211 -3.30 43.32 -5.20
N HIS A 212 -3.23 44.46 -5.87
CA HIS A 212 -3.38 45.81 -5.32
C HIS A 212 -4.86 46.25 -5.33
N VAL A 213 -5.68 45.48 -4.63
CA VAL A 213 -7.12 45.72 -4.48
C VAL A 213 -7.43 45.82 -2.98
N PRO A 214 -8.39 46.66 -2.54
CA PRO A 214 -8.75 46.74 -1.12
C PRO A 214 -9.14 45.37 -0.53
N LYS A 215 -8.51 45.00 0.58
CA LYS A 215 -8.75 43.72 1.30
C LYS A 215 -9.13 44.01 2.76
N PRO A 216 -10.41 44.33 3.05
CA PRO A 216 -10.83 44.75 4.39
C PRO A 216 -10.57 43.67 5.46
N GLN A 217 -10.69 42.40 5.10
CA GLN A 217 -10.47 41.27 5.99
C GLN A 217 -9.03 40.75 6.01
N TRP A 218 -8.08 41.44 5.36
CA TRP A 218 -6.71 40.95 5.19
C TRP A 218 -6.07 40.51 6.52
N HIS A 219 -6.27 41.26 7.60
CA HIS A 219 -5.73 40.93 8.93
C HIS A 219 -5.99 39.49 9.41
N LEU A 220 -7.03 38.81 8.91
CA LEU A 220 -7.36 37.42 9.23
C LEU A 220 -6.48 36.37 8.54
N TRP A 221 -5.68 36.72 7.52
CA TRP A 221 -4.81 35.77 6.81
C TRP A 221 -3.85 35.04 7.77
N LYS A 222 -3.43 35.71 8.84
CA LYS A 222 -2.47 35.20 9.82
C LYS A 222 -2.99 33.94 10.51
N PHE A 223 -4.29 33.88 10.85
CA PHE A 223 -4.92 32.69 11.44
C PHE A 223 -4.78 31.47 10.53
N PHE A 224 -5.03 31.65 9.23
CA PHE A 224 -4.96 30.55 8.27
C PHE A 224 -3.53 30.13 7.95
N ALA A 225 -2.62 31.09 7.80
CA ALA A 225 -1.20 30.79 7.57
C ALA A 225 -0.55 30.11 8.79
N THR A 226 -0.81 30.62 10.00
CA THR A 226 -0.33 30.01 11.25
C THR A 226 -0.92 28.62 11.45
N GLY A 227 -2.23 28.46 11.25
CA GLY A 227 -2.88 27.15 11.37
C GLY A 227 -2.31 26.12 10.38
N ALA A 228 -2.05 26.53 9.14
CA ALA A 228 -1.39 25.70 8.14
C ALA A 228 0.08 25.38 8.50
N ALA A 229 0.83 26.34 9.04
CA ALA A 229 2.19 26.16 9.51
C ALA A 229 2.23 25.10 10.62
N ALA A 230 1.39 25.26 11.63
CA ALA A 230 1.36 24.42 12.81
C ALA A 230 0.95 22.97 12.49
N LEU A 231 -0.03 22.74 11.62
CA LEU A 231 -0.35 21.40 11.14
C LEU A 231 0.81 20.75 10.35
N THR A 232 1.64 21.55 9.69
CA THR A 232 2.84 21.07 8.99
C THR A 232 3.94 20.71 9.99
N VAL A 233 4.21 21.57 10.98
CA VAL A 233 5.17 21.30 12.05
C VAL A 233 4.75 20.05 12.83
N GLY A 234 3.48 19.96 13.21
CA GLY A 234 2.93 18.79 13.87
C GLY A 234 3.08 17.52 13.05
N THR A 235 2.82 17.53 11.73
CA THR A 235 3.06 16.34 10.89
C THR A 235 4.54 15.97 10.77
N VAL A 236 5.44 16.95 10.67
CA VAL A 236 6.89 16.70 10.67
C VAL A 236 7.31 16.04 11.98
N GLN A 237 6.90 16.62 13.12
CA GLN A 237 7.16 16.05 14.44
C GLN A 237 6.59 14.61 14.54
N GLY A 238 5.37 14.40 14.08
CA GLY A 238 4.73 13.08 14.06
C GLY A 238 5.50 12.03 13.26
N VAL A 239 6.13 12.41 12.14
CA VAL A 239 6.99 11.50 11.37
C VAL A 239 8.32 11.25 12.08
N ILE A 240 8.90 12.28 12.70
CA ILE A 240 10.17 12.18 13.42
C ILE A 240 10.01 11.26 14.64
N GLN A 241 8.97 11.45 15.45
CA GLN A 241 8.80 10.70 16.71
C GLN A 241 8.54 9.20 16.48
N VAL A 242 7.89 8.82 15.37
CA VAL A 242 7.65 7.39 15.04
C VAL A 242 8.83 6.71 14.35
N ALA A 243 9.92 7.43 14.05
CA ALA A 243 11.13 6.83 13.50
C ALA A 243 11.73 5.84 14.52
N PRO A 244 12.25 4.67 14.11
CA PRO A 244 12.57 3.59 15.04
C PRO A 244 13.47 3.98 16.23
N GLY A 245 14.54 4.74 15.99
CA GLY A 245 15.44 5.17 17.06
C GLY A 245 14.82 6.23 17.99
N ASN A 246 13.92 7.05 17.46
CA ASN A 246 13.26 8.09 18.24
C ASN A 246 12.11 7.51 19.07
N ALA A 247 11.33 6.59 18.50
CA ALA A 247 10.28 5.87 19.22
C ALA A 247 10.84 5.01 20.37
N ASP A 248 12.01 4.40 20.16
CA ASP A 248 12.73 3.65 21.21
C ASP A 248 13.26 4.59 22.31
N TRP A 249 13.84 5.73 21.93
CA TRP A 249 14.27 6.76 22.88
C TRP A 249 13.11 7.31 23.70
N LEU A 250 11.99 7.65 23.06
CA LEU A 250 10.78 8.17 23.73
C LEU A 250 10.19 7.15 24.70
N TYR A 251 10.17 5.87 24.30
CA TYR A 251 9.73 4.79 25.19
C TYR A 251 10.65 4.67 26.41
N ARG A 252 11.96 4.71 26.21
CA ARG A 252 12.95 4.67 27.31
C ARG A 252 12.91 5.91 28.20
N ALA A 253 12.51 7.06 27.68
CA ALA A 253 12.35 8.29 28.44
C ALA A 253 11.15 8.25 29.41
N GLY A 254 10.26 7.26 29.29
CA GLY A 254 9.11 7.10 30.18
C GLY A 254 8.20 8.34 30.17
N HIS A 255 7.76 8.76 31.36
CA HIS A 255 6.87 9.91 31.51
C HIS A 255 7.47 11.22 30.96
N ALA A 256 8.79 11.40 31.05
CA ALA A 256 9.46 12.55 30.46
C ALA A 256 9.32 12.59 28.92
N GLY A 257 9.24 11.43 28.26
CA GLY A 257 8.99 11.33 26.83
C GLY A 257 7.60 11.82 26.40
N GLU A 258 6.62 11.81 27.30
CA GLU A 258 5.23 12.18 27.02
C GLU A 258 5.07 13.67 26.71
N TRP A 259 5.95 14.51 27.26
CA TRP A 259 6.04 15.93 26.91
C TRP A 259 6.28 16.14 25.40
N ILE A 260 7.00 15.23 24.76
CA ILE A 260 7.19 15.23 23.30
C ILE A 260 6.02 14.55 22.60
N ASP A 261 5.73 13.30 22.94
CA ASP A 261 4.65 12.49 22.35
C ASP A 261 3.82 11.82 23.44
N PRO A 262 2.56 12.25 23.68
CA PRO A 262 1.71 12.99 22.75
C PRO A 262 1.57 14.51 23.00
N ILE A 263 2.08 15.07 24.11
CA ILE A 263 1.63 16.39 24.60
C ILE A 263 1.94 17.53 23.62
N SER A 264 3.23 17.79 23.34
CA SER A 264 3.60 18.89 22.43
C SER A 264 3.08 18.66 21.00
N HIS A 265 3.08 17.41 20.52
CA HIS A 265 2.56 17.03 19.22
C HIS A 265 1.06 17.33 19.06
N ALA A 266 0.25 16.95 20.06
CA ALA A 266 -1.17 17.25 20.08
C ALA A 266 -1.39 18.77 20.21
N HIS A 267 -0.62 19.44 21.07
CA HIS A 267 -0.76 20.87 21.32
C HIS A 267 -0.58 21.71 20.04
N ILE A 268 0.53 21.53 19.30
CA ILE A 268 0.80 22.30 18.08
C ILE A 268 -0.28 22.05 17.01
N ASN A 269 -0.76 20.81 16.86
CA ASN A 269 -1.78 20.48 15.87
C ASN A 269 -3.17 21.01 16.24
N LEU A 270 -3.57 20.93 17.51
CA LEU A 270 -4.93 21.23 17.95
C LEU A 270 -5.13 22.71 18.26
N VAL A 271 -4.21 23.30 19.02
CA VAL A 271 -4.33 24.69 19.49
C VAL A 271 -3.79 25.64 18.43
N THR A 272 -2.51 25.53 18.08
CA THR A 272 -1.90 26.43 17.07
C THR A 272 -2.40 26.13 15.65
N GLY A 273 -2.69 24.87 15.34
CA GLY A 273 -3.19 24.41 14.05
C GLY A 273 -4.69 24.62 13.89
N LEU A 274 -5.48 23.71 14.46
CA LEU A 274 -6.90 23.60 14.19
C LEU A 274 -7.73 24.74 14.80
N ALA A 275 -7.45 25.17 16.04
CA ALA A 275 -8.19 26.26 16.66
C ALA A 275 -8.00 27.59 15.90
N MET A 276 -6.77 27.89 15.44
CA MET A 276 -6.52 29.06 14.59
C MET A 276 -7.39 29.04 13.32
N LEU A 277 -7.50 27.90 12.64
CA LEU A 277 -8.35 27.76 11.45
C LEU A 277 -9.84 27.96 11.76
N VAL A 278 -10.31 27.36 12.86
CA VAL A 278 -11.73 27.40 13.26
C VAL A 278 -12.15 28.81 13.67
N PHE A 279 -11.40 29.44 14.57
CA PHE A 279 -11.75 30.78 15.05
C PHE A 279 -11.44 31.86 14.00
N GLY A 280 -10.42 31.67 13.16
CA GLY A 280 -10.23 32.48 11.96
C GLY A 280 -11.46 32.46 11.04
N ALA A 281 -12.02 31.26 10.78
CA ALA A 281 -13.25 31.12 10.00
C ALA A 281 -14.49 31.73 10.70
N LEU A 282 -14.57 31.66 12.03
CA LEU A 282 -15.60 32.35 12.80
C LEU A 282 -15.51 33.87 12.59
N PHE A 283 -14.31 34.46 12.71
CA PHE A 283 -14.11 35.90 12.60
C PHE A 283 -14.29 36.45 11.18
N VAL A 284 -14.04 35.64 10.14
CA VAL A 284 -14.44 35.98 8.76
C VAL A 284 -15.94 36.25 8.66
N ARG A 285 -16.75 35.50 9.42
CA ARG A 285 -18.20 35.61 9.42
C ARG A 285 -18.72 36.70 10.36
N THR A 286 -18.20 36.77 11.58
CA THR A 286 -18.73 37.67 12.62
C THR A 286 -18.12 39.07 12.59
N GLN A 287 -16.97 39.23 11.93
CA GLN A 287 -16.25 40.50 11.75
C GLN A 287 -16.12 41.34 13.05
N PRO A 288 -15.50 40.79 14.11
CA PRO A 288 -15.22 41.57 15.31
C PRO A 288 -14.20 42.67 15.03
N SER A 289 -14.01 43.59 15.97
CA SER A 289 -13.07 44.69 15.78
C SER A 289 -11.64 44.17 15.57
N ARG A 290 -10.92 44.77 14.61
CA ARG A 290 -9.56 44.37 14.24
C ARG A 290 -8.62 44.32 15.46
N ARG A 291 -8.73 45.29 16.38
CA ARG A 291 -7.92 45.34 17.61
C ARG A 291 -8.12 44.10 18.48
N LEU A 292 -9.37 43.67 18.69
CA LEU A 292 -9.67 42.47 19.49
C LEU A 292 -9.19 41.20 18.79
N VAL A 293 -9.36 41.12 17.47
CA VAL A 293 -8.90 39.98 16.67
C VAL A 293 -7.38 39.85 16.70
N ASP A 294 -6.65 40.96 16.49
CA ASP A 294 -5.18 40.97 16.54
C ASP A 294 -4.68 40.64 17.95
N ALA A 295 -5.34 41.14 19.02
CA ALA A 295 -5.04 40.76 20.39
C ALA A 295 -5.25 39.25 20.64
N CYS A 296 -6.40 38.69 20.24
CA CYS A 296 -6.64 37.25 20.34
C CYS A 296 -5.58 36.44 19.59
N PHE A 297 -5.22 36.86 18.37
CA PHE A 297 -4.22 36.18 17.55
C PHE A 297 -2.87 36.11 18.25
N TRP A 298 -2.35 37.26 18.68
CA TRP A 298 -1.01 37.32 19.27
C TRP A 298 -0.96 36.65 20.64
N SER A 299 -1.97 36.85 21.49
CA SER A 299 -2.04 36.16 22.78
C SER A 299 -2.08 34.65 22.59
N LEU A 300 -2.90 34.14 21.66
CA LEU A 300 -3.00 32.70 21.40
C LEU A 300 -1.72 32.14 20.78
N LEU A 301 -1.10 32.85 19.84
CA LEU A 301 0.16 32.42 19.22
C LEU A 301 1.28 32.34 20.25
N VAL A 302 1.46 33.38 21.07
CA VAL A 302 2.52 33.44 22.08
C VAL A 302 2.29 32.39 23.16
N GLY A 303 1.08 32.32 23.73
CA GLY A 303 0.77 31.33 24.78
C GLY A 303 0.91 29.89 24.28
N SER A 304 0.46 29.61 23.05
CA SER A 304 0.57 28.28 22.46
C SER A 304 2.01 27.88 22.12
N LEU A 305 2.81 28.79 21.55
CA LEU A 305 4.21 28.51 21.27
C LEU A 305 5.05 28.38 22.56
N ALA A 306 4.78 29.21 23.56
CA ALA A 306 5.43 29.10 24.86
C ALA A 306 5.20 27.70 25.46
N PHE A 307 3.95 27.22 25.47
CA PHE A 307 3.63 25.88 25.95
C PHE A 307 4.30 24.78 25.13
N TYR A 308 4.23 24.89 23.79
CA TYR A 308 4.86 23.94 22.89
C TYR A 308 6.38 23.81 23.11
N PHE A 309 7.09 24.94 23.20
CA PHE A 309 8.53 24.93 23.41
C PHE A 309 8.91 24.52 24.84
N SER A 310 8.13 24.89 25.86
CA SER A 310 8.33 24.39 27.23
C SER A 310 8.22 22.87 27.27
N ALA A 311 7.16 22.29 26.70
CA ALA A 311 6.97 20.85 26.65
C ALA A 311 8.11 20.14 25.87
N LEU A 312 8.51 20.67 24.70
CA LEU A 312 9.65 20.09 23.98
C LEU A 312 10.95 20.17 24.79
N TYR A 313 11.23 21.31 25.42
CA TYR A 313 12.43 21.49 26.23
C TYR A 313 12.48 20.47 27.37
N LEU A 314 11.40 20.36 28.16
CA LEU A 314 11.31 19.44 29.28
C LEU A 314 11.45 18.00 28.80
N GLY A 315 10.73 17.63 27.74
CA GLY A 315 10.81 16.29 27.21
C GLY A 315 12.20 15.90 26.70
N PHE A 316 12.94 16.81 26.06
CA PHE A 316 14.33 16.54 25.67
C PHE A 316 15.30 16.55 26.85
N HIS A 317 15.11 17.45 27.81
CA HIS A 317 16.00 17.62 28.95
C HIS A 317 15.84 16.47 29.96
N GLU A 318 14.64 16.29 30.49
CA GLU A 318 14.30 15.24 31.46
C GLU A 318 14.40 13.86 30.83
N GLY A 319 13.93 13.71 29.59
CA GLY A 319 14.12 12.46 28.85
C GLY A 319 15.60 12.14 28.62
N GLY A 320 16.43 13.16 28.45
CA GLY A 320 17.89 13.01 28.40
C GLY A 320 18.48 12.53 29.72
N LEU A 321 18.03 13.09 30.85
CA LEU A 321 18.40 12.65 32.20
C LEU A 321 18.01 11.19 32.45
N VAL A 322 16.80 10.79 32.07
CA VAL A 322 16.33 9.39 32.20
C VAL A 322 17.17 8.46 31.32
N VAL A 323 17.28 8.76 30.02
CA VAL A 323 17.86 7.83 29.04
C VAL A 323 19.38 7.74 29.15
N HIS A 324 20.06 8.86 29.42
CA HIS A 324 21.52 8.94 29.42
C HIS A 324 22.14 8.85 30.82
N HIS A 325 21.43 9.27 31.85
CA HIS A 325 21.93 9.30 33.23
C HIS A 325 21.24 8.28 34.16
N GLY A 326 20.24 7.54 33.67
CA GLY A 326 19.61 6.45 34.41
C GLY A 326 18.75 6.91 35.60
N LEU A 327 18.36 8.19 35.62
CA LEU A 327 17.42 8.73 36.59
C LEU A 327 16.02 8.15 36.35
N SER A 328 15.22 8.04 37.40
CA SER A 328 13.77 7.83 37.22
C SER A 328 13.13 9.11 36.65
N PRO A 329 11.97 9.03 35.98
CA PRO A 329 11.28 10.23 35.48
C PRO A 329 11.03 11.27 36.59
N GLU A 330 10.66 10.81 37.78
CA GLU A 330 10.39 11.67 38.95
C GLU A 330 11.68 12.34 39.45
N ALA A 331 12.77 11.58 39.53
CA ALA A 331 14.07 12.12 39.90
C ALA A 331 14.62 13.09 38.82
N ALA A 332 14.30 12.88 37.55
CA ALA A 332 14.66 13.80 36.47
C ALA A 332 13.86 15.11 36.53
N GLU A 333 12.58 15.05 36.90
CA GLU A 333 11.74 16.22 37.16
C GLU A 333 12.25 17.01 38.37
N GLU A 334 12.52 16.34 39.50
CA GLU A 334 13.10 16.97 40.70
C GLU A 334 14.48 17.61 40.42
N ALA A 335 15.28 16.97 39.55
CA ALA A 335 16.56 17.49 39.10
C ALA A 335 16.45 18.66 38.09
N THR A 336 15.24 19.06 37.71
CA THR A 336 14.96 20.15 36.77
C THR A 336 14.27 21.32 37.47
N PRO A 337 15.00 22.24 38.14
CA PRO A 337 14.41 23.30 38.97
C PRO A 337 13.46 24.25 38.21
N ILE A 338 13.62 24.35 36.89
CA ILE A 338 12.82 25.22 36.03
C ILE A 338 11.51 24.59 35.56
N HIS A 339 11.31 23.27 35.74
CA HIS A 339 10.10 22.55 35.32
C HIS A 339 8.81 23.25 35.77
N PRO A 340 8.57 23.48 37.08
CA PRO A 340 7.31 24.03 37.54
C PRO A 340 7.07 25.45 36.99
N PHE A 341 8.12 26.24 36.83
CA PHE A 341 8.03 27.60 36.29
C PHE A 341 7.69 27.60 34.79
N LEU A 342 8.28 26.70 34.01
CA LEU A 342 8.03 26.57 32.58
C LEU A 342 6.59 26.12 32.29
N ILE A 343 6.11 25.10 33.00
CA ILE A 343 4.74 24.58 32.84
C ILE A 343 3.72 25.58 33.36
N MET A 344 3.91 26.11 34.56
CA MET A 344 2.96 27.07 35.15
C MET A 344 2.88 28.37 34.33
N GLY A 345 4.03 28.94 33.97
CA GLY A 345 4.08 30.19 33.19
C GLY A 345 3.44 30.04 31.81
N ALA A 346 3.81 28.99 31.08
CA ALA A 346 3.23 28.72 29.76
C ALA A 346 1.75 28.32 29.86
N GLY A 347 1.37 27.56 30.88
CA GLY A 347 -0.01 27.16 31.17
C GLY A 347 -0.92 28.35 31.45
N ILE A 348 -0.49 29.29 32.31
CA ILE A 348 -1.22 30.53 32.62
C ILE A 348 -1.37 31.38 31.36
N ALA A 349 -0.29 31.56 30.59
CA ALA A 349 -0.33 32.34 29.35
C ALA A 349 -1.31 31.74 28.33
N MET A 350 -1.26 30.43 28.16
CA MET A 350 -2.18 29.68 27.29
C MET A 350 -3.63 29.79 27.78
N PHE A 351 -3.88 29.61 29.08
CA PHE A 351 -5.20 29.73 29.69
C PHE A 351 -5.80 31.10 29.46
N ALA A 352 -5.06 32.17 29.78
CA ALA A 352 -5.49 33.55 29.58
C ALA A 352 -5.80 33.85 28.10
N ALA A 353 -4.93 33.40 27.19
CA ALA A 353 -5.13 33.58 25.75
C ALA A 353 -6.39 32.85 25.24
N PHE A 354 -6.62 31.62 25.70
CA PHE A 354 -7.78 30.84 25.28
C PHE A 354 -9.08 31.42 25.86
N TRP A 355 -9.08 31.90 27.10
CA TRP A 355 -10.24 32.56 27.70
C TRP A 355 -10.58 33.88 27.02
N LEU A 356 -9.57 34.68 26.65
CA LEU A 356 -9.78 35.86 25.80
C LEU A 356 -10.45 35.49 24.47
N LEU A 357 -9.98 34.42 23.82
CA LEU A 357 -10.55 33.91 22.58
C LEU A 357 -12.03 33.51 22.75
N LEU A 358 -12.35 32.77 23.82
CA LEU A 358 -13.72 32.34 24.13
C LEU A 358 -14.65 33.52 24.38
N VAL A 359 -14.22 34.50 25.17
CA VAL A 359 -15.00 35.72 25.43
C VAL A 359 -15.28 36.48 24.13
N VAL A 360 -14.27 36.65 23.28
CA VAL A 360 -14.44 37.32 21.98
C VAL A 360 -15.36 36.52 21.05
N ALA A 361 -15.23 35.20 21.01
CA ALA A 361 -16.11 34.32 20.22
C ALA A 361 -17.58 34.40 20.68
N VAL A 362 -17.83 34.33 21.99
CA VAL A 362 -19.18 34.46 22.57
C VAL A 362 -19.74 35.84 22.27
N ARG A 363 -18.99 36.92 22.55
CA ARG A 363 -19.41 38.30 22.28
C ARG A 363 -19.75 38.52 20.81
N SER A 364 -19.01 37.89 19.91
CA SER A 364 -19.19 37.98 18.45
C SER A 364 -20.52 37.40 17.96
N VAL A 365 -21.11 36.45 18.69
CA VAL A 365 -22.40 35.84 18.31
C VAL A 365 -23.55 36.25 19.23
N TRP A 366 -23.28 36.75 20.43
CA TRP A 366 -24.26 37.00 21.49
C TRP A 366 -25.40 37.92 21.06
N ARG A 367 -25.06 39.03 20.39
CA ARG A 367 -26.02 40.04 19.90
C ARG A 367 -26.51 39.76 18.48
N THR A 368 -26.05 38.68 17.86
CA THR A 368 -26.45 38.33 16.49
C THR A 368 -27.65 37.40 16.50
N GLN A 369 -28.59 37.59 15.58
CA GLN A 369 -29.68 36.64 15.31
C GLN A 369 -29.20 35.45 14.43
N SER A 370 -27.90 35.15 14.46
CA SER A 370 -27.30 34.16 13.56
C SER A 370 -27.68 32.74 13.97
N ARG A 371 -28.06 31.91 13.00
CA ARG A 371 -28.42 30.50 13.24
C ARG A 371 -27.27 29.62 13.72
N ILE A 372 -26.03 30.10 13.59
CA ILE A 372 -24.83 29.43 14.11
C ILE A 372 -24.59 29.69 15.61
N ARG A 373 -25.25 30.71 16.20
CA ARG A 373 -25.11 31.10 17.61
C ARG A 373 -25.16 29.92 18.59
N PRO A 374 -26.19 29.03 18.57
CA PRO A 374 -26.25 27.92 19.54
C PRO A 374 -25.07 26.95 19.44
N PHE A 375 -24.48 26.78 18.25
CA PHE A 375 -23.31 25.93 18.06
C PHE A 375 -22.06 26.53 18.69
N VAL A 376 -21.86 27.84 18.46
CA VAL A 376 -20.73 28.57 19.03
C VAL A 376 -20.83 28.63 20.55
N LEU A 377 -22.02 28.91 21.10
CA LEU A 377 -22.21 28.96 22.55
C LEU A 377 -22.01 27.59 23.21
N ALA A 378 -22.57 26.51 22.65
CA ALA A 378 -22.36 25.16 23.17
C ALA A 378 -20.88 24.75 23.11
N GLY A 379 -20.21 25.04 21.99
CA GLY A 379 -18.78 24.76 21.82
C GLY A 379 -17.91 25.56 22.79
N CYS A 380 -18.16 26.87 22.94
CA CYS A 380 -17.43 27.70 23.90
C CYS A 380 -17.66 27.26 25.35
N ALA A 381 -18.86 26.81 25.71
CA ALA A 381 -19.14 26.29 27.04
C ALA A 381 -18.34 25.00 27.33
N ALA A 382 -18.34 24.05 26.40
CA ALA A 382 -17.54 22.84 26.53
C ALA A 382 -16.03 23.13 26.58
N LEU A 383 -15.53 24.07 25.75
CA LEU A 383 -14.14 24.53 25.81
C LEU A 383 -13.81 25.21 27.13
N ALA A 384 -14.71 26.00 27.70
CA ALA A 384 -14.48 26.64 28.99
C ALA A 384 -14.34 25.59 30.11
N VAL A 385 -15.24 24.60 30.16
CA VAL A 385 -15.16 23.51 31.15
C VAL A 385 -13.89 22.68 30.96
N GLY A 386 -13.61 22.26 29.72
CA GLY A 386 -12.42 21.48 29.43
C GLY A 386 -11.16 22.28 29.81
N THR A 387 -10.97 23.50 29.29
CA THR A 387 -9.77 24.30 29.60
C THR A 387 -9.63 24.68 31.08
N LEU A 388 -10.70 24.67 31.88
CA LEU A 388 -10.61 24.78 33.35
C LEU A 388 -10.07 23.53 34.03
N GLN A 389 -10.33 22.34 33.48
CA GLN A 389 -9.78 21.11 34.04
C GLN A 389 -8.25 21.10 33.99
N GLY A 390 -7.62 21.72 32.98
CA GLY A 390 -6.15 21.77 32.84
C GLY A 390 -5.42 22.34 34.07
N PRO A 391 -5.76 23.56 34.55
CA PRO A 391 -5.24 24.07 35.82
C PRO A 391 -5.65 23.22 37.03
N VAL A 392 -6.86 22.66 37.04
CA VAL A 392 -7.34 21.84 38.17
C VAL A 392 -6.52 20.56 38.34
N GLN A 393 -6.21 19.86 37.25
CA GLN A 393 -5.39 18.66 37.28
C GLN A 393 -3.90 18.94 37.49
N ALA A 394 -3.47 20.19 37.35
CA ALA A 394 -2.11 20.63 37.67
C ALA A 394 -1.93 21.00 39.17
N PHE A 395 -3.00 21.02 39.97
CA PHE A 395 -2.84 21.15 41.42
C PHE A 395 -2.12 19.92 41.97
N PRO A 396 -1.09 20.06 42.82
CA PRO A 396 -0.28 18.94 43.30
C PRO A 396 -1.10 17.77 43.86
N LEU A 397 -2.09 18.07 44.71
CA LEU A 397 -2.97 17.05 45.31
C LEU A 397 -3.81 16.28 44.28
N VAL A 398 -4.22 16.95 43.19
CA VAL A 398 -5.01 16.33 42.13
C VAL A 398 -4.11 15.53 41.19
N ASN A 399 -2.96 16.08 40.81
CA ASN A 399 -1.97 15.40 39.98
C ASN A 399 -1.49 14.12 40.66
N GLU A 400 -1.10 14.18 41.94
CA GLU A 400 -0.70 13.00 42.71
C GLU A 400 -1.81 11.95 42.78
N ALA A 401 -3.08 12.37 42.94
CA ALA A 401 -4.21 11.44 42.94
C ALA A 401 -4.45 10.78 41.58
N LEU A 402 -4.22 11.51 40.47
CA LEU A 402 -4.29 10.94 39.12
C LEU A 402 -3.18 9.92 38.89
N ASP A 403 -1.96 10.23 39.33
CA ASP A 403 -0.80 9.34 39.19
C ASP A 403 -0.96 8.05 40.01
N ARG A 404 -1.43 8.16 41.27
CA ARG A 404 -1.78 6.99 42.09
C ARG A 404 -2.91 6.15 41.48
N GLY A 405 -3.78 6.76 40.68
CA GLY A 405 -4.84 6.10 39.92
C GLY A 405 -4.36 5.31 38.70
N GLY A 406 -3.09 5.42 38.32
CA GLY A 406 -2.51 4.74 37.17
C GLY A 406 -3.30 4.95 35.87
N GLN A 407 -3.58 3.87 35.14
CA GLN A 407 -4.27 3.93 33.84
C GLN A 407 -5.67 4.57 33.89
N ALA A 408 -6.35 4.56 35.05
CA ALA A 408 -7.63 5.24 35.21
C ALA A 408 -7.45 6.77 35.34
N GLY A 409 -6.36 7.22 35.96
CA GLY A 409 -5.93 8.62 35.96
C GLY A 409 -5.69 9.13 34.54
N ASP A 410 -4.99 8.35 33.71
CA ASP A 410 -4.77 8.67 32.29
C ASP A 410 -6.08 8.86 31.52
N VAL A 411 -7.11 8.06 31.83
CA VAL A 411 -8.44 8.19 31.20
C VAL A 411 -9.07 9.54 31.58
N ILE A 412 -8.97 9.98 32.83
CA ILE A 412 -9.49 11.29 33.28
C ILE A 412 -8.79 12.43 32.53
N VAL A 413 -7.46 12.36 32.38
CA VAL A 413 -6.67 13.35 31.62
C VAL A 413 -7.06 13.33 30.13
N ASN A 414 -7.33 12.16 29.55
CA ASN A 414 -7.74 12.05 28.15
C ASN A 414 -9.18 12.55 27.89
N LEU A 415 -10.08 12.43 28.87
CA LEU A 415 -11.46 12.92 28.77
C LEU A 415 -11.54 14.45 28.64
N HIS A 416 -10.62 15.19 29.26
CA HIS A 416 -10.43 16.63 29.05
C HIS A 416 -10.27 16.96 27.56
N ALA A 417 -9.33 16.27 26.91
CA ALA A 417 -9.01 16.50 25.50
C ALA A 417 -10.22 16.16 24.61
N GLN A 418 -10.95 15.08 24.93
CA GLN A 418 -12.17 14.71 24.20
C GLN A 418 -13.27 15.77 24.35
N LEU A 419 -13.50 16.31 25.55
CA LEU A 419 -14.48 17.38 25.77
C LEU A 419 -14.13 18.63 24.96
N ASN A 420 -12.87 19.07 25.04
CA ASN A 420 -12.38 20.24 24.31
C ASN A 420 -12.50 20.05 22.79
N MET A 421 -12.17 18.87 22.28
CA MET A 421 -12.15 18.61 20.84
C MET A 421 -13.53 18.32 20.27
N VAL A 422 -14.27 17.37 20.84
CA VAL A 422 -15.54 16.88 20.31
C VAL A 422 -16.71 17.75 20.76
N GLY A 423 -16.77 18.08 22.06
CA GLY A 423 -17.82 18.94 22.62
C GLY A 423 -17.59 20.42 22.30
N GLY A 424 -16.32 20.82 22.26
CA GLY A 424 -15.91 22.20 22.06
C GLY A 424 -15.70 22.59 20.60
N LEU A 425 -14.48 22.33 20.10
CA LEU A 425 -14.01 22.82 18.81
C LEU A 425 -14.82 22.25 17.64
N MET A 426 -15.16 20.96 17.66
CA MET A 426 -15.98 20.32 16.63
C MET A 426 -17.38 20.94 16.55
N MET A 427 -17.95 21.31 17.70
CA MET A 427 -19.28 21.90 17.75
C MET A 427 -19.32 23.27 17.07
N VAL A 428 -18.30 24.11 17.32
CA VAL A 428 -18.11 25.38 16.61
C VAL A 428 -17.95 25.12 15.11
N LEU A 429 -17.10 24.18 14.73
CA LEU A 429 -16.77 23.86 13.35
C LEU A 429 -17.98 23.33 12.55
N VAL A 430 -18.80 22.48 13.16
CA VAL A 430 -20.07 21.98 12.58
C VAL A 430 -21.04 23.12 12.32
N GLY A 431 -21.17 24.05 13.27
CA GLY A 431 -21.98 25.27 13.10
C GLY A 431 -21.47 26.14 11.95
N LEU A 432 -20.17 26.35 11.87
CA LEU A 432 -19.54 27.11 10.78
C LEU A 432 -19.73 26.45 9.41
N ALA A 433 -19.61 25.13 9.31
CA ALA A 433 -19.84 24.39 8.07
C ALA A 433 -21.29 24.55 7.57
N LEU A 434 -22.28 24.42 8.47
CA LEU A 434 -23.68 24.69 8.14
C LEU A 434 -23.89 26.14 7.67
N GLY A 435 -23.32 27.10 8.42
CA GLY A 435 -23.43 28.53 8.09
C GLY A 435 -22.75 28.92 6.77
N ALA A 436 -21.64 28.29 6.42
CA ALA A 436 -20.92 28.54 5.18
C ALA A 436 -21.72 28.03 3.96
N LEU A 437 -22.36 26.86 4.08
CA LEU A 437 -23.22 26.33 3.02
C LEU A 437 -24.53 27.13 2.89
N GLU A 438 -25.07 27.66 3.99
CA GLU A 438 -26.21 28.58 3.95
C GLU A 438 -25.89 29.84 3.13
N VAL A 439 -24.73 30.46 3.39
CA VAL A 439 -24.24 31.63 2.62
C VAL A 439 -24.01 31.28 1.15
N SER A 440 -23.66 30.02 0.86
CA SER A 440 -23.50 29.51 -0.51
C SER A 440 -24.84 29.17 -1.20
N GLY A 441 -25.98 29.55 -0.61
CA GLY A 441 -27.33 29.40 -1.20
C GLY A 441 -28.03 28.08 -0.90
N ALA A 442 -27.58 27.30 0.08
CA ALA A 442 -28.29 26.12 0.56
C ALA A 442 -29.32 26.47 1.65
N ALA A 443 -30.47 25.78 1.66
CA ALA A 443 -31.49 25.99 2.69
C ALA A 443 -31.02 25.46 4.06
N TRP A 444 -31.24 26.24 5.12
CA TRP A 444 -30.88 25.86 6.48
C TRP A 444 -31.69 24.65 6.98
N PRO A 445 -31.04 23.56 7.44
CA PRO A 445 -31.73 22.32 7.80
C PRO A 445 -32.22 22.34 9.25
N VAL A 446 -33.27 23.13 9.53
CA VAL A 446 -33.78 23.43 10.90
C VAL A 446 -33.85 22.19 11.82
N ARG A 447 -34.54 21.12 11.39
CA ARG A 447 -34.72 19.91 12.23
C ARG A 447 -33.39 19.23 12.56
N ARG A 448 -32.49 19.08 11.58
CA ARG A 448 -31.18 18.44 11.79
C ARG A 448 -30.27 19.30 12.64
N ALA A 449 -30.26 20.62 12.39
CA ALA A 449 -29.48 21.56 13.18
C ALA A 449 -29.87 21.52 14.66
N ARG A 450 -31.18 21.45 14.97
CA ARG A 450 -31.67 21.29 16.35
C ARG A 450 -31.20 19.98 16.99
N LEU A 451 -31.27 18.86 16.26
CA LEU A 451 -30.78 17.57 16.76
C LEU A 451 -29.28 17.61 17.07
N VAL A 452 -28.47 18.25 16.22
CA VAL A 452 -27.02 18.39 16.48
C VAL A 452 -26.77 19.18 17.76
N VAL A 453 -27.40 20.35 17.91
CA VAL A 453 -27.24 21.23 19.08
C VAL A 453 -27.73 20.60 20.37
N ALA A 454 -28.75 19.75 20.31
CA ALA A 454 -29.25 19.07 21.50
C ALA A 454 -28.40 17.83 21.85
N LEU A 455 -28.19 16.93 20.89
CA LEU A 455 -27.70 15.58 21.17
C LEU A 455 -26.17 15.49 21.25
N VAL A 456 -25.42 16.30 20.49
CA VAL A 456 -23.95 16.27 20.57
C VAL A 456 -23.47 16.79 21.93
N PRO A 457 -23.88 17.98 22.40
CA PRO A 457 -23.47 18.48 23.72
C PRO A 457 -23.97 17.58 24.86
N LEU A 458 -25.22 17.09 24.78
CA LEU A 458 -25.75 16.17 25.79
C LEU A 458 -24.94 14.87 25.85
N GLY A 459 -24.70 14.23 24.70
CA GLY A 459 -23.96 12.98 24.62
C GLY A 459 -22.52 13.14 25.09
N VAL A 460 -21.79 14.16 24.63
CA VAL A 460 -20.40 14.42 25.05
C VAL A 460 -20.34 14.81 26.52
N GLY A 461 -21.27 15.63 27.01
CA GLY A 461 -21.32 16.06 28.41
C GLY A 461 -21.55 14.89 29.37
N VAL A 462 -22.52 14.01 29.06
CA VAL A 462 -22.76 12.77 29.83
C VAL A 462 -21.55 11.84 29.73
N TYR A 463 -20.99 11.64 28.53
CA TYR A 463 -19.82 10.78 28.33
C TYR A 463 -18.61 11.26 29.16
N TYR A 464 -18.37 12.57 29.20
CA TYR A 464 -17.33 13.19 29.99
C TYR A 464 -17.58 13.03 31.49
N ALA A 465 -18.75 13.47 31.98
CA ALA A 465 -19.04 13.46 33.42
C ALA A 465 -19.08 12.03 33.99
N ALA A 466 -19.74 11.11 33.30
CA ALA A 466 -19.77 9.70 33.69
C ALA A 466 -18.40 9.04 33.56
N GLY A 467 -17.66 9.35 32.48
CA GLY A 467 -16.30 8.83 32.28
C GLY A 467 -15.36 9.23 33.43
N VAL A 468 -15.39 10.50 33.86
CA VAL A 468 -14.60 10.97 35.01
C VAL A 468 -15.05 10.27 36.29
N ALA A 469 -16.36 10.14 36.52
CA ALA A 469 -16.88 9.49 37.72
C ALA A 469 -16.49 7.99 37.80
N PHE A 470 -16.67 7.23 36.73
CA PHE A 470 -16.26 5.82 36.68
C PHE A 470 -14.75 5.67 36.83
N SER A 471 -13.97 6.48 36.10
CA SER A 471 -12.50 6.42 36.17
C SER A 471 -11.98 6.81 37.56
N ALA A 472 -12.65 7.72 38.28
CA ALA A 472 -12.29 8.03 39.66
C ALA A 472 -12.52 6.84 40.61
N VAL A 473 -13.60 6.07 40.41
CA VAL A 473 -13.86 4.83 41.17
C VAL A 473 -12.85 3.74 40.79
N GLU A 474 -12.51 3.61 39.51
CA GLU A 474 -11.46 2.70 39.04
C GLU A 474 -10.10 3.06 39.65
N ALA A 475 -9.72 4.35 39.62
CA ALA A 475 -8.49 4.87 40.21
C ALA A 475 -8.40 4.56 41.70
N HIS A 476 -9.48 4.76 42.45
CA HIS A 476 -9.53 4.41 43.88
C HIS A 476 -9.30 2.91 44.09
N ARG A 477 -9.85 2.03 43.25
CA ARG A 477 -9.58 0.58 43.34
C ARG A 477 -8.14 0.24 42.99
N ILE A 478 -7.53 0.93 42.03
CA ILE A 478 -6.15 0.70 41.61
C ILE A 478 -5.18 1.10 42.72
N GLU A 479 -5.43 2.23 43.39
CA GLU A 479 -4.68 2.69 44.56
C GLU A 479 -4.68 1.64 45.69
N HIS A 480 -5.74 0.82 45.78
CA HIS A 480 -5.86 -0.29 46.74
C HIS A 480 -5.37 -1.65 46.20
N GLY A 481 -4.53 -1.65 45.15
CA GLY A 481 -3.85 -2.84 44.66
C GLY A 481 -4.61 -3.68 43.63
N THR A 482 -5.72 -3.20 43.08
CA THR A 482 -6.40 -3.91 41.99
C THR A 482 -5.80 -3.57 40.62
N ALA A 483 -5.71 -4.56 39.74
CA ALA A 483 -5.30 -4.32 38.35
C ALA A 483 -6.40 -3.57 37.57
N PHE A 484 -6.00 -2.68 36.65
CA PHE A 484 -6.93 -1.85 35.85
C PHE A 484 -8.04 -2.67 35.17
N ALA A 485 -7.70 -3.79 34.54
CA ALA A 485 -8.69 -4.65 33.89
C ALA A 485 -9.75 -5.21 34.86
N THR A 486 -9.35 -5.54 36.09
CA THR A 486 -10.26 -6.00 37.13
C THR A 486 -11.13 -4.85 37.65
N ALA A 487 -10.57 -3.64 37.77
CA ALA A 487 -11.32 -2.45 38.17
C ALA A 487 -12.41 -2.10 37.14
N VAL A 488 -12.10 -2.14 35.84
CA VAL A 488 -13.07 -1.97 34.75
C VAL A 488 -14.14 -3.06 34.79
N SER A 489 -13.72 -4.34 34.87
CA SER A 489 -14.66 -5.48 34.90
C SER A 489 -15.63 -5.41 36.09
N ALA A 490 -15.21 -4.84 37.22
CA ALA A 490 -16.05 -4.70 38.41
C ALA A 490 -17.14 -3.62 38.29
N LEU A 491 -17.00 -2.70 37.33
CA LEU A 491 -17.99 -1.66 37.04
C LEU A 491 -18.82 -1.97 35.80
N GLU A 492 -18.44 -2.95 35.00
CA GLU A 492 -19.30 -3.46 33.93
C GLU A 492 -20.44 -4.33 34.50
N PRO A 493 -21.66 -4.27 33.93
CA PRO A 493 -22.06 -3.53 32.72
C PRO A 493 -22.51 -2.08 32.98
N TRP A 494 -22.38 -1.55 34.21
CA TRP A 494 -22.92 -0.23 34.58
C TRP A 494 -22.23 0.91 33.81
N GLN A 495 -20.93 0.78 33.58
CA GLN A 495 -20.18 1.72 32.76
C GLN A 495 -20.73 1.75 31.32
N ALA A 496 -20.90 0.60 30.67
CA ALA A 496 -21.49 0.53 29.34
C ALA A 496 -22.93 1.07 29.28
N LEU A 497 -23.75 0.82 30.31
CA LEU A 497 -25.13 1.30 30.39
C LEU A 497 -25.24 2.84 30.37
N VAL A 498 -24.17 3.56 30.69
CA VAL A 498 -24.12 5.03 30.60
C VAL A 498 -23.33 5.50 29.38
N LEU A 499 -22.13 4.96 29.17
CA LEU A 499 -21.22 5.44 28.13
C LEU A 499 -21.69 5.07 26.72
N VAL A 500 -22.33 3.90 26.52
CA VAL A 500 -22.86 3.51 25.21
C VAL A 500 -24.03 4.40 24.78
N PRO A 501 -25.08 4.63 25.61
CA PRO A 501 -26.13 5.59 25.26
C PRO A 501 -25.61 7.00 25.02
N ALA A 502 -24.64 7.47 25.81
CA ALA A 502 -24.01 8.77 25.60
C ALA A 502 -23.33 8.85 24.22
N ALA A 503 -22.55 7.83 23.84
CA ALA A 503 -21.94 7.73 22.52
C ALA A 503 -22.98 7.61 21.39
N LEU A 504 -24.09 6.90 21.60
CA LEU A 504 -25.21 6.82 20.66
C LEU A 504 -25.92 8.17 20.48
N CYS A 505 -26.06 8.98 21.53
CA CYS A 505 -26.55 10.36 21.41
C CYS A 505 -25.64 11.19 20.49
N VAL A 506 -24.32 11.09 20.67
CA VAL A 506 -23.35 11.76 19.78
C VAL A 506 -23.47 11.24 18.35
N LEU A 507 -23.62 9.92 18.16
CA LEU A 507 -23.83 9.30 16.85
C LEU A 507 -25.07 9.82 16.14
N VAL A 508 -26.21 9.95 16.83
CA VAL A 508 -27.43 10.51 16.25
C VAL A 508 -27.23 11.99 15.90
N GLY A 509 -26.57 12.74 16.77
CA GLY A 509 -26.20 14.14 16.52
C GLY A 509 -25.34 14.32 15.27
N PHE A 510 -24.19 13.65 15.19
CA PHE A 510 -23.33 13.72 14.00
C PHE A 510 -23.93 13.03 12.78
N GLY A 511 -24.81 12.03 12.95
CA GLY A 511 -25.61 11.47 11.87
C GLY A 511 -26.56 12.50 11.27
N ALA A 512 -27.21 13.32 12.11
CA ALA A 512 -28.02 14.45 11.65
C ALA A 512 -27.17 15.51 10.92
N PHE A 513 -25.96 15.79 11.39
CA PHE A 513 -25.01 16.67 10.70
C PHE A 513 -24.57 16.10 9.34
N ALA A 514 -24.14 14.84 9.27
CA ALA A 514 -23.75 14.19 8.03
C ALA A 514 -24.90 14.17 7.00
N SER A 515 -26.12 13.88 7.47
CA SER A 515 -27.35 13.97 6.67
C SER A 515 -27.60 15.39 6.16
N ALA A 516 -27.33 16.42 6.98
CA ALA A 516 -27.43 17.82 6.57
C ALA A 516 -26.39 18.17 5.50
N MET A 517 -25.12 17.82 5.70
CA MET A 517 -24.05 18.03 4.72
C MET A 517 -24.36 17.36 3.38
N TRP A 518 -24.87 16.12 3.42
CA TRP A 518 -25.32 15.43 2.22
C TRP A 518 -26.48 16.15 1.51
N ARG A 519 -27.42 16.77 2.22
CA ARG A 519 -28.52 17.50 1.56
C ARG A 519 -28.09 18.87 1.04
N MET A 520 -27.39 19.64 1.86
CA MET A 520 -27.00 21.01 1.52
C MET A 520 -25.99 21.07 0.36
N THR A 521 -25.12 20.07 0.22
CA THR A 521 -24.13 20.04 -0.87
C THR A 521 -24.66 19.40 -2.17
N ALA A 522 -25.97 19.17 -2.30
CA ALA A 522 -26.55 18.45 -3.45
C ALA A 522 -26.22 19.10 -4.81
N ARG A 523 -26.28 20.43 -4.90
CA ARG A 523 -25.93 21.19 -6.12
C ARG A 523 -24.46 21.01 -6.48
N GLN A 524 -23.56 21.18 -5.51
CA GLN A 524 -22.12 21.00 -5.67
C GLN A 524 -21.77 19.57 -6.11
N ARG A 525 -22.40 18.55 -5.51
CA ARG A 525 -22.21 17.15 -5.91
C ARG A 525 -22.80 16.83 -7.28
N ALA A 526 -23.92 17.43 -7.67
CA ALA A 526 -24.46 17.31 -9.02
C ALA A 526 -23.48 17.88 -10.06
N ALA A 527 -22.98 19.10 -9.83
CA ALA A 527 -21.96 19.72 -10.67
C ALA A 527 -20.66 18.89 -10.71
N GLY A 528 -20.25 18.31 -9.58
CA GLY A 528 -19.10 17.39 -9.52
C GLY A 528 -19.32 16.13 -10.34
N ARG A 529 -20.51 15.52 -10.28
CA ARG A 529 -20.88 14.36 -11.12
C ARG A 529 -20.91 14.71 -12.60
N GLU A 530 -21.43 15.87 -12.96
CA GLU A 530 -21.40 16.38 -14.33
C GLU A 530 -19.98 16.63 -14.82
N ALA A 531 -19.14 17.24 -14.00
CA ALA A 531 -17.72 17.44 -14.30
C ALA A 531 -16.99 16.11 -14.49
N ILE A 532 -17.22 15.11 -13.63
CA ILE A 532 -16.67 13.75 -13.79
C ILE A 532 -17.22 13.08 -15.05
N ALA A 533 -18.52 13.21 -15.33
CA ALA A 533 -19.13 12.67 -16.55
C ALA A 533 -18.59 13.35 -17.82
N ALA A 534 -18.20 14.63 -17.73
CA ALA A 534 -17.55 15.39 -18.79
C ALA A 534 -16.03 15.14 -18.86
N THR A 535 -15.39 14.66 -17.78
CA THR A 535 -13.94 14.43 -17.67
C THR A 535 -13.38 13.56 -18.79
N PRO A 536 -14.04 12.45 -19.23
CA PRO A 536 -13.63 11.75 -20.43
C PRO A 536 -13.48 12.69 -21.63
N ARG A 537 -14.41 13.62 -21.87
CA ARG A 537 -14.32 14.58 -23.00
C ARG A 537 -13.18 15.59 -22.82
N VAL A 538 -12.88 16.00 -21.59
CA VAL A 538 -11.80 16.94 -21.25
C VAL A 538 -10.41 16.31 -21.45
N PHE A 539 -10.23 15.05 -21.05
CA PHE A 539 -8.92 14.37 -21.13
C PHE A 539 -8.72 13.50 -22.39
N SER A 540 -9.78 13.15 -23.12
CA SER A 540 -9.66 12.28 -24.32
C SER A 540 -9.52 13.02 -25.64
N GLY A 541 -9.63 14.36 -25.66
CA GLY A 541 -9.83 15.09 -26.91
C GLY A 541 -11.02 14.54 -27.71
N LYS A 542 -11.08 14.79 -29.02
CA LYS A 542 -12.04 14.07 -29.89
C LYS A 542 -11.67 12.59 -29.90
N ILE A 543 -12.36 11.75 -29.10
CA ILE A 543 -12.26 10.29 -29.20
C ILE A 543 -12.47 9.91 -30.67
N PRO A 544 -11.49 9.26 -31.34
CA PRO A 544 -11.64 8.93 -32.75
C PRO A 544 -12.92 8.13 -32.96
N LYS A 545 -13.76 8.48 -33.95
CA LYS A 545 -15.03 7.78 -34.25
C LYS A 545 -14.84 6.25 -34.33
N ARG A 546 -13.65 5.79 -34.75
CA ARG A 546 -13.24 4.38 -34.79
C ARG A 546 -13.23 3.68 -33.43
N VAL A 547 -12.95 4.38 -32.32
CA VAL A 547 -12.96 3.83 -30.95
C VAL A 547 -14.38 3.76 -30.40
N VAL A 548 -15.21 4.76 -30.71
CA VAL A 548 -16.66 4.76 -30.37
C VAL A 548 -17.39 3.61 -31.06
N ARG A 549 -17.02 3.32 -32.33
CA ARG A 549 -17.62 2.29 -33.18
C ARG A 549 -17.07 0.87 -32.97
N ARG A 550 -16.12 0.65 -32.04
CA ARG A 550 -15.62 -0.72 -31.78
C ARG A 550 -16.74 -1.62 -31.29
N SER A 551 -16.79 -2.84 -31.81
CA SER A 551 -17.78 -3.83 -31.39
C SER A 551 -17.56 -4.18 -29.92
N PRO A 552 -18.63 -4.35 -29.13
CA PRO A 552 -18.51 -4.80 -27.74
C PRO A 552 -17.76 -6.15 -27.62
N ALA A 553 -17.88 -7.03 -28.62
CA ALA A 553 -17.13 -8.28 -28.69
C ALA A 553 -15.60 -8.08 -28.77
N ALA A 554 -15.14 -7.05 -29.49
CA ALA A 554 -13.71 -6.71 -29.56
C ALA A 554 -13.18 -6.14 -28.22
N LEU A 555 -14.06 -5.54 -27.40
CA LEU A 555 -13.72 -5.02 -26.07
C LEU A 555 -13.73 -6.14 -25.02
N ALA A 556 -14.67 -7.09 -25.12
CA ALA A 556 -14.68 -8.32 -24.33
C ALA A 556 -13.44 -9.18 -24.58
N GLY A 557 -12.88 -9.15 -25.80
CA GLY A 557 -11.61 -9.81 -26.11
C GLY A 557 -10.38 -9.27 -25.36
N TYR A 558 -10.45 -8.07 -24.77
CA TYR A 558 -9.42 -7.57 -23.86
C TYR A 558 -9.79 -7.78 -22.39
N GLU A 559 -11.07 -7.57 -22.05
CA GLU A 559 -11.53 -7.63 -20.66
C GLU A 559 -11.57 -9.06 -20.11
N LEU A 560 -12.05 -10.02 -20.90
CA LEU A 560 -12.28 -11.38 -20.41
C LEU A 560 -10.97 -12.12 -20.10
N PRO A 561 -9.94 -12.12 -20.99
CA PRO A 561 -8.69 -12.83 -20.68
C PRO A 561 -7.93 -12.18 -19.52
N LEU A 562 -7.93 -10.84 -19.44
CA LEU A 562 -7.17 -10.13 -18.42
C LEU A 562 -7.92 -10.14 -17.08
N GLY A 563 -9.25 -10.08 -17.09
CA GLY A 563 -10.08 -10.36 -15.91
C GLY A 563 -9.85 -11.77 -15.36
N LEU A 564 -9.73 -12.80 -16.23
CA LEU A 564 -9.41 -14.16 -15.78
C LEU A 564 -8.02 -14.28 -15.14
N MET A 565 -7.12 -13.33 -15.42
CA MET A 565 -5.80 -13.24 -14.80
C MET A 565 -5.78 -12.33 -13.55
N GLY A 566 -6.94 -11.84 -13.08
CA GLY A 566 -7.01 -10.92 -11.94
C GLY A 566 -6.89 -9.44 -12.29
N PHE A 567 -6.85 -9.08 -13.57
CA PHE A 567 -6.66 -7.70 -14.07
C PHE A 567 -7.90 -7.18 -14.82
N PRO A 568 -9.06 -6.98 -14.16
CA PRO A 568 -10.19 -6.30 -14.75
C PRO A 568 -9.83 -4.84 -15.08
N GLY A 569 -10.44 -4.27 -16.10
CA GLY A 569 -10.31 -2.86 -16.46
C GLY A 569 -9.57 -2.58 -17.78
N VAL A 570 -8.89 -3.56 -18.37
CA VAL A 570 -8.17 -3.35 -19.64
C VAL A 570 -9.13 -3.10 -20.80
N GLY A 571 -10.23 -3.85 -20.89
CA GLY A 571 -11.27 -3.60 -21.88
C GLY A 571 -11.97 -2.26 -21.66
N TRP A 572 -12.13 -1.85 -20.39
CA TRP A 572 -12.63 -0.50 -20.05
C TRP A 572 -11.71 0.61 -20.54
N LEU A 573 -10.39 0.41 -20.44
CA LEU A 573 -9.39 1.36 -20.92
C LEU A 573 -9.53 1.53 -22.44
N PHE A 574 -9.60 0.42 -23.18
CA PHE A 574 -9.74 0.44 -24.64
C PHE A 574 -11.12 0.85 -25.13
N ALA A 575 -12.15 0.72 -24.30
CA ALA A 575 -13.45 1.29 -24.55
C ALA A 575 -13.49 2.80 -24.33
N GLY A 576 -12.46 3.40 -23.73
CA GLY A 576 -12.40 4.83 -23.44
C GLY A 576 -13.12 5.22 -22.14
N PHE A 577 -13.05 4.35 -21.13
CA PHE A 577 -13.47 4.62 -19.75
C PHE A 577 -12.24 4.61 -18.82
N PRO A 578 -11.31 5.57 -18.96
CA PRO A 578 -9.99 5.51 -18.32
C PRO A 578 -10.05 5.53 -16.80
N LEU A 579 -11.01 6.24 -16.20
CA LEU A 579 -11.18 6.29 -14.74
C LEU A 579 -11.62 4.92 -14.20
N THR A 580 -12.69 4.35 -14.75
CA THR A 580 -13.17 3.01 -14.36
C THR A 580 -12.10 1.95 -14.60
N ALA A 581 -11.39 2.05 -15.72
CA ALA A 581 -10.26 1.18 -16.02
C ALA A 581 -9.16 1.28 -14.97
N SER A 582 -8.75 2.49 -14.58
CA SER A 582 -7.68 2.70 -13.60
C SER A 582 -8.04 2.14 -12.23
N VAL A 583 -9.30 2.34 -11.80
CA VAL A 583 -9.81 1.78 -10.54
C VAL A 583 -9.80 0.26 -10.56
N LEU A 584 -10.33 -0.35 -11.62
CA LEU A 584 -10.38 -1.82 -11.76
C LEU A 584 -8.96 -2.42 -11.87
N LEU A 585 -8.04 -1.75 -12.57
CA LEU A 585 -6.66 -2.21 -12.74
C LEU A 585 -5.82 -2.09 -11.47
N MET A 586 -6.20 -1.22 -10.53
CA MET A 586 -5.57 -1.17 -9.20
C MET A 586 -6.21 -2.17 -8.24
N LEU A 587 -7.55 -2.17 -8.15
CA LEU A 587 -8.26 -2.98 -7.15
C LEU A 587 -8.30 -4.46 -7.50
N GLY A 588 -8.51 -4.80 -8.77
CA GLY A 588 -8.66 -6.17 -9.22
C GLY A 588 -7.47 -7.06 -8.85
N PRO A 589 -6.23 -6.66 -9.19
CA PRO A 589 -5.04 -7.45 -8.84
C PRO A 589 -4.80 -7.50 -7.33
N ALA A 590 -5.05 -6.40 -6.62
CA ALA A 590 -4.90 -6.37 -5.16
C ALA A 590 -5.88 -7.32 -4.45
N LEU A 591 -7.14 -7.35 -4.90
CA LEU A 591 -8.14 -8.29 -4.41
C LEU A 591 -7.79 -9.73 -4.75
N THR A 592 -7.47 -9.98 -6.02
CA THR A 592 -7.24 -11.33 -6.55
C THR A 592 -5.96 -11.95 -6.02
N TRP A 593 -4.86 -11.20 -5.95
CA TRP A 593 -3.53 -11.77 -5.72
C TRP A 593 -2.89 -11.36 -4.39
N ALA A 594 -3.60 -10.60 -3.56
CA ALA A 594 -3.15 -10.31 -2.20
C ALA A 594 -4.25 -10.60 -1.18
N ILE A 595 -5.41 -9.94 -1.29
CA ILE A 595 -6.43 -9.99 -0.24
C ILE A 595 -7.09 -11.37 -0.16
N ILE A 596 -7.55 -11.93 -1.27
CA ILE A 596 -8.19 -13.27 -1.30
C ILE A 596 -7.20 -14.36 -0.88
N PRO A 597 -5.96 -14.43 -1.42
CA PRO A 597 -4.97 -15.38 -0.95
C PRO A 597 -4.75 -15.30 0.56
N VAL A 598 -4.62 -14.10 1.12
CA VAL A 598 -4.35 -13.92 2.56
C VAL A 598 -5.57 -14.29 3.42
N ALA A 599 -6.77 -13.87 3.01
CA ALA A 599 -8.01 -14.11 3.76
C ALA A 599 -8.43 -15.59 3.77
N PHE A 600 -8.12 -16.34 2.70
CA PHE A 600 -8.48 -17.74 2.52
C PHE A 600 -7.26 -18.68 2.60
N SER A 601 -6.10 -18.16 3.01
CA SER A 601 -4.88 -18.93 3.19
C SER A 601 -5.06 -19.97 4.30
N PRO A 602 -4.58 -21.22 4.12
CA PRO A 602 -4.49 -22.18 5.22
C PRO A 602 -3.55 -21.70 6.35
N TYR A 603 -2.70 -20.72 6.07
CA TYR A 603 -1.81 -20.06 7.03
C TYR A 603 -2.46 -18.86 7.73
N GLY A 604 -3.68 -18.47 7.33
CA GLY A 604 -4.44 -17.38 7.96
C GLY A 604 -5.24 -17.87 9.17
N ARG A 605 -5.30 -17.08 10.25
CA ARG A 605 -6.09 -17.39 11.46
C ARG A 605 -7.56 -16.92 11.36
N GLY A 606 -8.01 -16.51 10.17
CA GLY A 606 -9.36 -15.96 9.96
C GLY A 606 -10.45 -17.04 9.81
N PRO A 607 -11.73 -16.67 10.00
CA PRO A 607 -12.87 -17.59 9.92
C PRO A 607 -13.07 -18.21 8.53
N LEU A 608 -12.46 -17.63 7.49
CA LEU A 608 -12.59 -18.04 6.09
C LEU A 608 -11.58 -19.11 5.65
N ARG A 609 -10.67 -19.54 6.54
CA ARG A 609 -9.63 -20.54 6.25
C ARG A 609 -10.16 -21.86 5.70
N GLY A 610 -11.35 -22.27 6.14
CA GLY A 610 -11.94 -23.58 5.80
C GLY A 610 -12.29 -23.76 4.31
N LEU A 611 -12.36 -22.66 3.56
CA LEU A 611 -12.68 -22.66 2.13
C LEU A 611 -11.43 -22.73 1.24
N GLY A 612 -10.25 -22.39 1.76
CA GLY A 612 -8.97 -22.46 1.06
C GLY A 612 -8.84 -21.57 -0.19
N TRP A 613 -7.71 -21.69 -0.89
CA TRP A 613 -7.43 -20.93 -2.11
C TRP A 613 -8.37 -21.25 -3.28
N GLY A 614 -9.15 -22.35 -3.19
CA GLY A 614 -10.13 -22.75 -4.21
C GLY A 614 -11.19 -21.68 -4.49
N VAL A 615 -11.39 -20.71 -3.59
CA VAL A 615 -12.25 -19.54 -3.80
C VAL A 615 -11.81 -18.70 -5.02
N GLU A 616 -10.52 -18.67 -5.35
CA GLU A 616 -10.04 -17.96 -6.55
C GLU A 616 -10.55 -18.57 -7.85
N LEU A 617 -10.77 -19.89 -7.87
CA LEU A 617 -11.29 -20.61 -9.03
C LEU A 617 -12.72 -20.16 -9.38
N VAL A 618 -13.47 -19.64 -8.39
CA VAL A 618 -14.80 -19.06 -8.59
C VAL A 618 -14.70 -17.54 -8.80
N TRP A 619 -13.85 -16.86 -8.04
CA TRP A 619 -13.67 -15.40 -8.10
C TRP A 619 -13.20 -14.93 -9.47
N LEU A 620 -12.15 -15.54 -10.03
CA LEU A 620 -11.53 -15.11 -11.29
C LEU A 620 -12.51 -15.15 -12.48
N PRO A 621 -13.23 -16.25 -12.75
CA PRO A 621 -14.26 -16.27 -13.79
C PRO A 621 -15.41 -15.31 -13.50
N THR A 622 -15.88 -15.24 -12.24
CA THR A 622 -17.01 -14.38 -11.87
C THR A 622 -16.68 -12.93 -12.10
N MET A 623 -15.53 -12.47 -11.64
CA MET A 623 -15.05 -11.10 -11.81
C MET A 623 -14.84 -10.75 -13.29
N ALA A 624 -14.23 -11.66 -14.07
CA ALA A 624 -14.03 -11.46 -15.51
C ALA A 624 -15.36 -11.31 -16.27
N LEU A 625 -16.35 -12.15 -15.95
CA LEU A 625 -17.68 -12.13 -16.54
C LEU A 625 -18.45 -10.86 -16.14
N VAL A 626 -18.45 -10.51 -14.85
CA VAL A 626 -19.12 -9.31 -14.33
C VAL A 626 -18.52 -8.05 -14.94
N SER A 627 -17.20 -7.92 -14.95
CA SER A 627 -16.53 -6.76 -15.54
C SER A 627 -16.81 -6.65 -17.04
N SER A 628 -16.78 -7.77 -17.77
CA SER A 628 -17.11 -7.82 -19.20
C SER A 628 -18.58 -7.46 -19.48
N ALA A 629 -19.52 -7.92 -18.65
CA ALA A 629 -20.94 -7.61 -18.78
C ALA A 629 -21.23 -6.13 -18.50
N LEU A 630 -20.60 -5.57 -17.47
CA LEU A 630 -20.71 -4.15 -17.14
C LEU A 630 -20.08 -3.26 -18.23
N LEU A 631 -18.93 -3.67 -18.78
CA LEU A 631 -18.29 -3.01 -19.92
C LEU A 631 -19.21 -3.01 -21.15
N TYR A 632 -19.80 -4.16 -21.47
CA TYR A 632 -20.76 -4.31 -22.55
C TYR A 632 -21.94 -3.35 -22.38
N ARG A 633 -22.56 -3.33 -21.19
CA ARG A 633 -23.68 -2.44 -20.87
C ARG A 633 -23.29 -0.96 -20.95
N ALA A 634 -22.16 -0.57 -20.39
CA ALA A 634 -21.67 0.80 -20.39
C ALA A 634 -21.39 1.31 -21.82
N HIS A 635 -20.72 0.49 -22.63
CA HIS A 635 -20.41 0.83 -24.02
C HIS A 635 -21.65 0.83 -24.93
N ALA A 636 -22.59 -0.11 -24.72
CA ALA A 636 -23.87 -0.15 -25.44
C ALA A 636 -24.72 1.10 -25.15
N ARG A 637 -24.81 1.52 -23.88
CA ARG A 637 -25.47 2.78 -23.48
C ARG A 637 -24.79 4.01 -24.11
N ARG A 638 -23.45 4.04 -24.14
CA ARG A 638 -22.69 5.13 -24.78
C ARG A 638 -22.96 5.21 -26.28
N ARG A 639 -22.98 4.07 -26.97
CA ARG A 639 -23.32 4.01 -28.40
C ARG A 639 -24.75 4.45 -28.68
N ALA A 640 -25.73 3.98 -27.91
CA ALA A 640 -27.13 4.39 -28.07
C ALA A 640 -27.33 5.90 -27.92
N ARG A 641 -26.58 6.55 -27.02
CA ARG A 641 -26.62 8.01 -26.83
C ARG A 641 -25.93 8.82 -27.94
N LEU A 642 -24.94 8.22 -28.62
CA LEU A 642 -24.13 8.92 -29.63
C LEU A 642 -24.58 8.65 -31.08
N GLU A 643 -25.11 7.46 -31.37
CA GLU A 643 -25.40 6.98 -32.73
C GLU A 643 -26.88 6.59 -32.93
N GLY A 644 -27.72 6.69 -31.89
CA GLY A 644 -29.09 6.14 -31.90
C GLY A 644 -29.12 4.63 -31.65
N ARG A 645 -30.31 4.08 -31.34
CA ARG A 645 -30.49 2.62 -31.20
C ARG A 645 -30.57 1.99 -32.60
N PRO A 646 -29.80 0.93 -32.91
CA PRO A 646 -29.91 0.27 -34.21
C PRO A 646 -31.29 -0.37 -34.37
N PRO A 647 -31.90 -0.35 -35.57
CA PRO A 647 -33.17 -1.03 -35.81
C PRO A 647 -32.99 -2.54 -35.65
N ARG A 648 -33.98 -3.21 -35.06
CA ARG A 648 -34.03 -4.69 -34.98
C ARG A 648 -34.29 -5.26 -36.37
N GLY A 649 -33.23 -5.48 -37.16
CA GLY A 649 -33.30 -6.12 -38.46
C GLY A 649 -32.24 -7.21 -38.61
N ARG A 650 -32.66 -8.42 -38.98
CA ARG A 650 -31.81 -9.58 -39.29
C ARG A 650 -30.78 -9.20 -40.36
N THR A 651 -29.51 -9.11 -40.00
CA THR A 651 -28.40 -8.98 -40.97
C THR A 651 -27.68 -10.31 -41.10
N ARG A 652 -27.54 -10.80 -42.34
CA ARG A 652 -26.81 -12.01 -42.74
C ARG A 652 -25.36 -11.95 -42.21
N TRP A 653 -25.01 -12.91 -41.35
CA TRP A 653 -23.68 -13.03 -40.77
C TRP A 653 -22.76 -13.82 -41.72
N ALA A 654 -21.74 -13.17 -42.28
CA ALA A 654 -20.72 -13.81 -43.12
C ALA A 654 -19.83 -14.78 -42.31
N GLY A 655 -19.59 -15.97 -42.88
CA GLY A 655 -18.95 -17.12 -42.21
C GLY A 655 -17.57 -16.89 -41.57
N GLY A 656 -16.83 -15.85 -41.98
CA GLY A 656 -15.51 -15.54 -41.41
C GLY A 656 -15.53 -15.12 -39.93
N TYR A 657 -16.63 -14.55 -39.43
CA TYR A 657 -16.77 -14.22 -38.01
C TYR A 657 -16.94 -15.47 -37.15
N ARG A 658 -17.74 -16.45 -37.60
CA ARG A 658 -17.92 -17.73 -36.91
C ARG A 658 -16.61 -18.50 -36.84
N THR A 659 -15.78 -18.50 -37.88
CA THR A 659 -14.47 -19.18 -37.85
C THR A 659 -13.50 -18.50 -36.89
N ARG A 660 -13.42 -17.17 -36.88
CA ARG A 660 -12.56 -16.42 -35.92
C ARG A 660 -13.03 -16.55 -34.48
N VAL A 661 -14.35 -16.59 -34.26
CA VAL A 661 -14.95 -16.80 -32.94
C VAL A 661 -14.81 -18.26 -32.50
N LYS A 662 -14.92 -19.24 -33.39
CA LYS A 662 -14.65 -20.66 -33.09
C LYS A 662 -13.16 -20.92 -32.81
N VAL A 663 -12.24 -20.25 -33.52
CA VAL A 663 -10.79 -20.34 -33.24
C VAL A 663 -10.45 -19.63 -31.93
N ALA A 664 -11.06 -18.49 -31.63
CA ALA A 664 -10.89 -17.80 -30.34
C ALA A 664 -11.51 -18.59 -29.18
N LEU A 665 -12.72 -19.16 -29.35
CA LEU A 665 -13.35 -20.06 -28.39
C LEU A 665 -12.60 -21.38 -28.25
N GLY A 666 -11.98 -21.87 -29.32
CA GLY A 666 -11.11 -23.04 -29.31
C GLY A 666 -9.82 -22.77 -28.53
N GLY A 667 -9.18 -21.61 -28.74
CA GLY A 667 -8.00 -21.19 -27.98
C GLY A 667 -8.31 -20.87 -26.52
N ILE A 668 -9.45 -20.24 -26.24
CA ILE A 668 -9.95 -19.98 -24.88
C ILE A 668 -10.36 -21.30 -24.20
N GLY A 669 -10.99 -22.23 -24.92
CA GLY A 669 -11.30 -23.57 -24.44
C GLY A 669 -10.04 -24.38 -24.14
N LEU A 670 -9.02 -24.30 -25.00
CA LEU A 670 -7.72 -24.95 -24.76
C LEU A 670 -7.00 -24.36 -23.54
N LEU A 671 -7.05 -23.04 -23.34
CA LEU A 671 -6.51 -22.36 -22.15
C LEU A 671 -7.30 -22.69 -20.88
N LEU A 672 -8.64 -22.73 -20.96
CA LEU A 672 -9.53 -23.08 -19.86
C LEU A 672 -9.48 -24.57 -19.52
N ILE A 673 -9.06 -25.43 -20.43
CA ILE A 673 -8.77 -26.84 -20.15
C ILE A 673 -7.36 -26.96 -19.57
N ALA A 674 -6.35 -26.31 -20.15
CA ALA A 674 -4.94 -26.44 -19.74
C ALA A 674 -4.64 -25.85 -18.35
N ILE A 675 -5.23 -24.72 -17.97
CA ILE A 675 -4.94 -24.04 -16.70
C ILE A 675 -5.45 -24.83 -15.47
N PRO A 676 -6.64 -25.44 -15.47
CA PRO A 676 -7.10 -26.29 -14.38
C PRO A 676 -6.72 -27.78 -14.52
N PHE A 677 -6.44 -28.32 -15.72
CA PHE A 677 -6.02 -29.73 -15.86
C PHE A 677 -4.62 -29.98 -15.33
N VAL A 678 -3.70 -29.01 -15.44
CA VAL A 678 -2.30 -29.22 -15.01
C VAL A 678 -2.21 -29.47 -13.50
N PRO A 679 -2.84 -28.69 -12.60
CA PRO A 679 -2.84 -29.00 -11.17
C PRO A 679 -3.62 -30.29 -10.82
N ALA A 680 -4.76 -30.53 -11.48
CA ALA A 680 -5.62 -31.69 -11.22
C ALA A 680 -4.96 -33.03 -11.63
N PHE A 681 -4.18 -33.06 -12.72
CA PHE A 681 -3.38 -34.23 -13.11
C PHE A 681 -1.98 -34.27 -12.50
N ALA A 682 -1.43 -33.13 -12.06
CA ALA A 682 -0.19 -33.07 -11.27
C ALA A 682 -0.38 -33.51 -9.81
N GLY A 683 -1.62 -33.74 -9.36
CA GLY A 683 -1.93 -34.17 -7.99
C GLY A 683 -1.67 -33.09 -6.94
N VAL A 684 -1.53 -31.82 -7.34
CA VAL A 684 -1.38 -30.71 -6.40
C VAL A 684 -2.77 -30.41 -5.82
N GLY A 685 -3.02 -30.94 -4.64
CA GLY A 685 -4.31 -30.86 -3.94
C GLY A 685 -4.93 -32.21 -3.54
N GLY A 686 -4.27 -33.34 -3.82
CA GLY A 686 -4.66 -34.62 -3.24
C GLY A 686 -4.34 -34.65 -1.74
N SER A 687 -5.29 -35.06 -0.89
CA SER A 687 -5.15 -35.17 0.57
C SER A 687 -4.25 -36.31 1.04
N THR A 688 -3.32 -36.81 0.20
CA THR A 688 -2.47 -37.98 0.52
C THR A 688 -1.00 -37.70 0.20
N VAL A 689 -0.14 -37.80 1.22
CA VAL A 689 1.31 -37.63 1.08
C VAL A 689 1.91 -38.82 0.33
N ARG A 690 2.63 -38.58 -0.78
CA ARG A 690 3.35 -39.62 -1.53
C ARG A 690 4.85 -39.55 -1.25
N TYR A 691 5.45 -40.68 -0.89
CA TYR A 691 6.88 -40.79 -0.62
C TYR A 691 7.63 -41.39 -1.82
N SER A 692 8.81 -40.87 -2.11
CA SER A 692 9.71 -41.35 -3.18
C SER A 692 11.15 -41.41 -2.67
N TYR A 693 11.93 -42.32 -3.27
CA TYR A 693 13.38 -42.31 -3.05
C TYR A 693 14.00 -41.11 -3.72
N GLU A 694 14.83 -40.38 -2.97
CA GLU A 694 15.60 -39.26 -3.50
C GLU A 694 16.94 -39.78 -4.05
N PRO A 695 17.16 -39.72 -5.38
CA PRO A 695 18.31 -40.37 -6.01
C PRO A 695 19.66 -39.76 -5.57
N ARG A 696 19.69 -38.46 -5.23
CA ARG A 696 20.87 -37.75 -4.70
C ARG A 696 20.48 -36.58 -3.81
N LEU A 697 21.11 -36.45 -2.63
CA LEU A 697 20.96 -35.29 -1.74
C LEU A 697 21.89 -34.14 -2.17
N THR A 698 21.56 -33.45 -3.26
CA THR A 698 22.32 -32.29 -3.77
C THR A 698 22.16 -31.07 -2.85
N ARG A 699 23.05 -30.05 -2.94
CA ARG A 699 23.04 -28.88 -2.02
C ARG A 699 21.67 -28.19 -1.88
N GLU A 700 20.83 -28.24 -2.91
CA GLU A 700 19.49 -27.63 -2.95
C GLU A 700 18.40 -28.47 -2.27
N VAL A 701 18.66 -29.75 -2.00
CA VAL A 701 17.74 -30.67 -1.33
C VAL A 701 17.92 -30.53 0.18
N THR A 702 17.04 -29.74 0.79
CA THR A 702 17.00 -29.47 2.23
C THR A 702 15.77 -30.10 2.89
N GLY A 703 15.85 -30.33 4.20
CA GLY A 703 14.82 -30.93 5.04
C GLY A 703 15.33 -32.10 5.88
N GLN A 704 14.38 -32.82 6.49
CA GLN A 704 14.61 -34.03 7.26
C GLN A 704 14.34 -35.27 6.39
N PHE A 705 15.19 -36.28 6.48
CA PHE A 705 15.13 -37.50 5.67
C PHE A 705 15.34 -38.74 6.53
N VAL A 706 14.77 -39.87 6.12
CA VAL A 706 15.12 -41.20 6.63
C VAL A 706 15.90 -41.93 5.55
N ARG A 707 17.13 -42.35 5.87
CA ARG A 707 17.94 -43.19 4.99
C ARG A 707 17.52 -44.64 5.16
N MET A 708 17.06 -45.23 4.07
CA MET A 708 16.65 -46.63 3.96
C MET A 708 17.58 -47.37 3.00
N SER A 709 17.47 -48.71 2.93
CA SER A 709 18.26 -49.54 2.00
C SER A 709 18.07 -49.16 0.53
N GLY A 710 16.88 -48.67 0.14
CA GLY A 710 16.59 -48.18 -1.22
C GLY A 710 17.00 -46.74 -1.51
N GLY A 711 17.50 -45.99 -0.52
CA GLY A 711 17.88 -44.57 -0.64
C GLY A 711 17.25 -43.67 0.44
N PRO A 712 17.64 -42.39 0.51
CA PRO A 712 17.02 -41.42 1.40
C PRO A 712 15.61 -41.07 0.95
N VAL A 713 14.70 -40.98 1.92
CA VAL A 713 13.29 -40.60 1.71
C VAL A 713 13.03 -39.35 2.52
N LYS A 714 12.55 -38.29 1.85
CA LYS A 714 12.23 -37.03 2.52
C LYS A 714 11.03 -37.22 3.43
N LEU A 715 11.17 -36.79 4.69
CA LEU A 715 10.06 -36.72 5.62
C LEU A 715 9.24 -35.47 5.31
N PHE A 716 7.92 -35.61 5.40
CA PHE A 716 7.04 -34.45 5.38
C PHE A 716 7.14 -33.77 6.74
N SER A 717 7.44 -32.47 6.75
CA SER A 717 7.61 -31.67 7.95
C SER A 717 6.53 -30.59 8.06
N TRP A 718 6.08 -30.35 9.28
CA TRP A 718 5.12 -29.31 9.64
C TRP A 718 5.81 -28.26 10.50
N SER A 719 5.48 -26.98 10.32
CA SER A 719 6.02 -25.87 11.12
C SER A 719 5.47 -25.80 12.55
N ASP A 720 4.38 -26.53 12.82
CA ASP A 720 3.68 -26.59 14.10
C ASP A 720 3.40 -28.04 14.47
N PRO A 721 3.39 -28.39 15.78
CA PRO A 721 3.02 -29.72 16.22
C PRO A 721 1.55 -29.99 15.85
N GLN A 722 1.31 -31.14 15.23
CA GLN A 722 -0.03 -31.54 14.81
C GLN A 722 -0.87 -31.99 16.02
N PRO A 723 -2.13 -31.53 16.15
CA PRO A 723 -2.99 -31.85 17.29
C PRO A 723 -3.39 -33.34 17.33
N SER A 724 -3.30 -34.04 16.19
CA SER A 724 -3.46 -35.48 16.08
C SER A 724 -2.33 -36.05 15.21
N PHE A 725 -1.95 -37.31 15.47
CA PHE A 725 -0.89 -37.97 14.70
C PHE A 725 -1.32 -38.12 13.23
N PRO A 726 -0.55 -37.61 12.25
CA PRO A 726 -0.95 -37.64 10.85
C PRO A 726 -1.21 -39.07 10.34
N SER A 727 -2.36 -39.30 9.69
CA SER A 727 -2.74 -40.61 9.11
C SER A 727 -1.75 -41.10 8.06
N ASP A 728 -1.08 -40.14 7.40
CA ASP A 728 -0.22 -40.32 6.23
C ASP A 728 1.27 -40.25 6.59
N ALA A 729 1.59 -40.24 7.89
CA ALA A 729 2.96 -40.36 8.37
C ALA A 729 3.62 -41.63 7.81
N LEU A 730 4.92 -41.53 7.50
CA LEU A 730 5.69 -42.62 6.89
C LEU A 730 5.69 -43.85 7.81
N ARG A 731 5.20 -44.99 7.32
CA ARG A 731 5.12 -46.27 8.07
C ARG A 731 6.24 -47.20 7.62
N LEU A 732 7.11 -47.59 8.55
CA LEU A 732 8.32 -48.38 8.28
C LEU A 732 8.46 -49.52 9.29
N HIS A 733 9.14 -50.60 8.92
CA HIS A 733 9.68 -51.55 9.90
C HIS A 733 10.96 -50.99 10.54
N ALA A 734 11.22 -51.40 11.79
CA ALA A 734 12.43 -51.00 12.52
C ALA A 734 13.72 -51.30 11.75
N SER A 735 13.77 -52.44 11.03
CA SER A 735 14.92 -52.86 10.21
C SER A 735 15.17 -51.98 8.98
N GLN A 736 14.19 -51.16 8.57
CA GLN A 736 14.30 -50.31 7.38
C GLN A 736 14.85 -48.91 7.70
N VAL A 737 14.93 -48.55 8.99
CA VAL A 737 15.45 -47.25 9.44
C VAL A 737 16.96 -47.34 9.59
N GLY A 738 17.71 -46.83 8.61
CA GLY A 738 19.18 -46.81 8.65
C GLY A 738 19.73 -45.62 9.45
N SER A 739 19.42 -44.40 9.02
CA SER A 739 19.83 -43.16 9.72
C SER A 739 18.88 -42.01 9.41
N LEU A 740 18.69 -41.10 10.34
CA LEU A 740 18.04 -39.81 10.09
C LEU A 740 19.07 -38.86 9.50
N VAL A 741 18.72 -38.18 8.42
CA VAL A 741 19.60 -37.22 7.75
C VAL A 741 18.90 -35.87 7.73
N VAL A 742 19.58 -34.84 8.22
CA VAL A 742 19.12 -33.45 8.11
C VAL A 742 20.04 -32.72 7.16
N ARG A 743 19.44 -31.95 6.25
CA ARG A 743 20.18 -31.10 5.33
C ARG A 743 19.61 -29.69 5.30
N ALA A 744 20.49 -28.71 5.49
CA ALA A 744 20.14 -27.30 5.52
C ALA A 744 21.29 -26.46 4.91
N ALA A 745 21.05 -25.17 4.72
CA ALA A 745 22.08 -24.23 4.25
C ALA A 745 23.21 -24.07 5.29
N ALA A 746 22.83 -24.11 6.57
CA ALA A 746 23.68 -24.38 7.72
C ALA A 746 22.88 -25.32 8.63
N VAL A 747 23.43 -26.47 9.02
CA VAL A 747 22.79 -27.31 10.05
C VAL A 747 23.11 -26.74 11.42
N ASP A 748 22.10 -26.70 12.29
CA ASP A 748 22.22 -26.19 13.66
C ASP A 748 23.01 -27.15 14.55
N SER A 749 23.16 -26.80 15.83
CA SER A 749 23.77 -27.70 16.81
C SER A 749 23.05 -29.05 16.84
N VAL A 750 23.78 -30.13 17.12
CA VAL A 750 23.23 -31.49 17.17
C VAL A 750 22.06 -31.59 18.16
N GLY A 751 22.11 -30.83 19.26
CA GLY A 751 21.07 -30.79 20.29
C GLY A 751 19.73 -30.20 19.81
N ALA A 752 19.74 -29.46 18.71
CA ALA A 752 18.56 -28.87 18.09
C ALA A 752 17.69 -29.92 17.37
N TYR A 753 18.22 -31.13 17.14
CA TYR A 753 17.55 -32.22 16.43
C TYR A 753 17.22 -33.38 17.37
N GLN A 754 15.94 -33.60 17.65
CA GLN A 754 15.48 -34.58 18.65
C GLN A 754 14.43 -35.51 18.07
N LEU A 755 14.51 -36.80 18.41
CA LEU A 755 13.49 -37.79 18.07
C LEU A 755 12.72 -38.16 19.34
N PHE A 756 11.40 -38.02 19.33
CA PHE A 756 10.52 -38.34 20.44
C PHE A 756 9.68 -39.58 20.14
N ASP A 757 9.60 -40.52 21.08
CA ASP A 757 8.59 -41.58 21.11
C ASP A 757 7.33 -41.03 21.76
N LEU A 758 6.33 -40.70 20.94
CA LEU A 758 5.07 -40.10 21.37
C LEU A 758 4.17 -41.09 22.14
N GLY A 759 4.43 -42.40 22.06
CA GLY A 759 3.66 -43.41 22.78
C GLY A 759 4.11 -43.60 24.22
N ARG A 760 5.40 -43.35 24.49
CA ARG A 760 6.04 -43.55 25.80
C ARG A 760 6.54 -42.24 26.42
N ASP A 761 6.23 -41.12 25.79
CA ASP A 761 6.61 -39.76 26.18
C ASP A 761 8.10 -39.61 26.56
N ARG A 762 8.98 -40.17 25.72
CA ARG A 762 10.43 -40.18 25.96
C ARG A 762 11.23 -39.78 24.74
N THR A 763 12.34 -39.09 24.95
CA THR A 763 13.31 -38.78 23.88
C THR A 763 14.13 -40.01 23.54
N VAL A 764 14.20 -40.35 22.26
CA VAL A 764 15.07 -41.41 21.74
C VAL A 764 16.49 -40.87 21.62
N ARG A 765 17.44 -41.55 22.27
CA ARG A 765 18.85 -41.17 22.19
C ARG A 765 19.40 -41.44 20.77
N LEU A 766 19.92 -40.39 20.14
CA LEU A 766 20.55 -40.44 18.83
C LEU A 766 22.08 -40.33 18.97
N LEU A 767 22.81 -41.14 18.20
CA LEU A 767 24.24 -41.03 17.97
C LEU A 767 24.50 -40.22 16.72
N GLU A 768 25.41 -39.28 16.85
CA GLU A 768 26.01 -38.58 15.72
C GLU A 768 26.84 -39.57 14.91
N ARG A 769 26.56 -39.68 13.60
CA ARG A 769 27.35 -40.51 12.67
C ARG A 769 28.28 -39.68 11.81
N SER A 770 27.85 -38.49 11.41
CA SER A 770 28.66 -37.53 10.66
C SER A 770 28.03 -36.14 10.70
N VAL A 771 28.85 -35.11 10.84
CA VAL A 771 28.45 -33.70 10.80
C VAL A 771 29.27 -32.99 9.74
N SER A 772 28.59 -32.16 8.97
CA SER A 772 29.19 -31.18 8.07
C SER A 772 28.38 -29.89 8.18
N PRO A 773 28.90 -28.74 7.73
CA PRO A 773 28.17 -27.48 7.79
C PRO A 773 26.77 -27.51 7.14
N GLN A 774 26.50 -28.44 6.22
CA GLN A 774 25.25 -28.49 5.43
C GLN A 774 24.46 -29.79 5.60
N GLN A 775 24.97 -30.72 6.40
CA GLN A 775 24.39 -32.06 6.56
C GLN A 775 24.76 -32.66 7.92
N LEU A 776 23.75 -33.17 8.61
CA LEU A 776 23.85 -33.91 9.87
C LEU A 776 23.26 -35.30 9.67
N VAL A 777 23.96 -36.35 10.12
CA VAL A 777 23.47 -37.73 10.09
C VAL A 777 23.41 -38.29 11.50
N LEU A 778 22.22 -38.70 11.92
CA LEU A 778 21.90 -39.21 13.25
C LEU A 778 21.40 -40.65 13.15
N ALA A 779 21.76 -41.50 14.10
CA ALA A 779 21.28 -42.88 14.17
C ALA A 779 20.77 -43.20 15.59
N PRO A 780 19.63 -43.87 15.77
CA PRO A 780 19.19 -44.34 17.08
C PRO A 780 20.25 -45.27 17.72
N VAL A 781 20.51 -45.09 19.03
CA VAL A 781 21.46 -45.96 19.78
C VAL A 781 20.99 -47.42 19.79
N ARG A 782 19.67 -47.62 19.86
CA ARG A 782 19.00 -48.92 19.82
C ARG A 782 17.99 -48.92 18.67
N PRO A 783 17.70 -50.08 18.05
CA PRO A 783 16.63 -50.19 17.06
C PRO A 783 15.32 -49.61 17.62
N LEU A 784 14.59 -48.87 16.79
CA LEU A 784 13.33 -48.26 17.20
C LEU A 784 12.28 -49.35 17.46
N GLU A 785 11.57 -49.27 18.58
CA GLU A 785 10.45 -50.15 18.89
C GLU A 785 9.20 -49.78 18.07
N PRO A 786 8.24 -50.69 17.84
CA PRO A 786 6.94 -50.34 17.28
C PRO A 786 6.28 -49.19 18.07
N GLY A 787 5.87 -48.13 17.36
CA GLY A 787 5.45 -46.89 18.01
C GLY A 787 5.28 -45.70 17.05
N ARG A 788 4.85 -44.56 17.62
CA ARG A 788 4.66 -43.29 16.91
C ARG A 788 5.79 -42.34 17.30
N TYR A 789 6.48 -41.78 16.31
CA TYR A 789 7.64 -40.94 16.55
C TYR A 789 7.48 -39.57 15.90
N SER A 790 8.08 -38.56 16.54
CA SER A 790 8.22 -37.20 16.02
C SER A 790 9.69 -36.82 15.97
N PHE A 791 10.18 -36.49 14.78
CA PHE A 791 11.53 -35.96 14.56
C PHE A 791 11.46 -34.45 14.45
N VAL A 792 11.97 -33.76 15.47
CA VAL A 792 11.88 -32.32 15.64
C VAL A 792 13.23 -31.70 15.30
N ALA A 793 13.22 -30.70 14.42
CA ALA A 793 14.37 -29.86 14.10
C ALA A 793 14.09 -28.43 14.59
N THR A 794 14.93 -27.92 15.49
CA THR A 794 14.84 -26.55 16.00
C THR A 794 15.88 -25.70 15.27
N HIS A 795 15.47 -24.62 14.62
CA HIS A 795 16.40 -23.75 13.87
C HIS A 795 16.97 -22.67 14.81
N GLU A 796 18.29 -22.57 14.98
CA GLU A 796 18.99 -21.72 15.97
C GLU A 796 19.38 -20.31 15.44
N GLY A 797 18.62 -19.76 14.49
CA GLY A 797 18.90 -18.46 13.85
C GLY A 797 17.92 -17.31 14.18
N MET A 798 18.17 -16.13 13.61
CA MET A 798 17.35 -14.90 13.75
C MET A 798 15.86 -15.05 13.33
N PHE A 799 15.48 -16.18 12.74
CA PHE A 799 14.10 -16.55 12.36
C PHE A 799 13.66 -17.88 13.01
N GLY A 800 14.17 -18.21 14.20
CA GLY A 800 14.00 -19.51 14.85
C GLY A 800 12.56 -20.06 14.84
N GLY A 801 12.44 -21.31 14.42
CA GLY A 801 11.20 -22.08 14.30
C GLY A 801 11.46 -23.57 14.49
N ARG A 802 10.42 -24.40 14.54
CA ARG A 802 10.53 -25.86 14.72
C ARG A 802 9.86 -26.60 13.57
N ASP A 803 10.57 -27.54 12.95
CA ASP A 803 10.01 -28.48 11.99
C ASP A 803 9.72 -29.82 12.67
N PHE A 804 8.47 -30.27 12.61
CA PHE A 804 8.00 -31.55 13.15
C PHE A 804 7.78 -32.52 11.99
N ALA A 805 8.50 -33.64 11.97
CA ALA A 805 8.26 -34.73 11.03
C ALA A 805 7.76 -35.98 11.75
N TYR A 806 6.67 -36.58 11.27
CA TYR A 806 6.06 -37.74 11.92
C TYR A 806 6.37 -39.04 11.16
N LEU A 807 6.71 -40.10 11.90
CA LEU A 807 6.93 -41.44 11.36
C LEU A 807 6.41 -42.51 12.31
N ARG A 808 5.97 -43.64 11.77
CA ARG A 808 5.41 -44.76 12.54
C ARG A 808 6.23 -46.02 12.29
N ILE A 809 6.71 -46.62 13.37
CA ILE A 809 7.32 -47.96 13.31
C ILE A 809 6.22 -48.99 13.52
N VAL A 810 6.00 -49.83 12.52
CA VAL A 810 4.98 -50.88 12.58
C VAL A 810 5.58 -52.19 13.10
N PRO A 811 4.78 -53.02 13.82
CA PRO A 811 5.22 -54.36 14.23
C PRO A 811 5.67 -55.21 13.02
N PRO A 812 6.48 -56.26 13.24
CA PRO A 812 6.81 -57.22 12.19
C PRO A 812 5.55 -57.74 11.49
N GLY A 813 5.52 -57.72 10.15
CA GLY A 813 4.36 -58.10 9.35
C GLY A 813 3.27 -57.03 9.16
N GLY A 814 3.36 -55.88 9.82
CA GLY A 814 2.43 -54.75 9.63
C GLY A 814 2.62 -54.02 8.28
N PRO A 815 1.57 -53.38 7.74
CA PRO A 815 1.65 -52.69 6.45
C PRO A 815 2.53 -51.44 6.50
N VAL A 816 3.53 -51.38 5.61
CA VAL A 816 4.43 -50.22 5.41
C VAL A 816 3.95 -49.32 4.27
N THR A 817 4.38 -48.06 4.27
CA THR A 817 4.04 -47.11 3.21
C THR A 817 4.73 -47.51 1.90
N ALA A 818 3.99 -47.59 0.81
CA ALA A 818 4.56 -47.84 -0.52
C ALA A 818 5.40 -46.62 -0.97
N ILE A 819 6.71 -46.82 -1.13
CA ILE A 819 7.65 -45.77 -1.57
C ILE A 819 7.87 -45.94 -3.07
N SER A 820 7.57 -44.91 -3.84
CA SER A 820 7.72 -44.97 -5.30
C SER A 820 9.21 -44.99 -5.69
N SER A 821 9.62 -46.02 -6.43
CA SER A 821 10.91 -46.11 -7.11
C SER A 821 10.72 -45.70 -8.57
N ARG A 822 10.98 -44.43 -8.91
CA ARG A 822 10.96 -44.00 -10.32
C ARG A 822 12.26 -43.30 -10.73
N PRO A 823 13.37 -44.03 -10.94
CA PRO A 823 14.62 -43.44 -11.39
C PRO A 823 14.60 -42.93 -12.84
N ARG A 824 13.50 -43.09 -13.60
CA ARG A 824 13.50 -42.87 -15.07
C ARG A 824 12.11 -42.67 -15.73
N ALA A 825 11.21 -41.90 -15.14
CA ALA A 825 9.92 -41.63 -15.79
C ALA A 825 10.06 -40.65 -16.99
N LYS A 826 9.73 -41.09 -18.21
CA LYS A 826 9.77 -40.31 -19.45
C LYS A 826 8.63 -39.27 -19.63
N ALA A 827 7.62 -39.26 -18.75
CA ALA A 827 6.47 -38.35 -18.85
C ALA A 827 6.69 -36.91 -18.31
N PRO A 828 7.38 -36.66 -17.17
CA PRO A 828 7.62 -35.30 -16.68
C PRO A 828 8.54 -34.47 -17.60
N ALA A 829 9.55 -35.09 -18.22
CA ALA A 829 10.52 -34.39 -19.08
C ALA A 829 9.91 -33.74 -20.35
N ILE A 830 8.78 -34.25 -20.85
CA ILE A 830 8.08 -33.63 -21.99
C ILE A 830 7.39 -32.35 -21.55
N LEU A 831 6.71 -32.37 -20.39
CA LEU A 831 5.96 -31.24 -19.85
C LEU A 831 6.90 -30.10 -19.43
N ASP A 832 8.05 -30.43 -18.82
CA ASP A 832 9.07 -29.47 -18.38
C ASP A 832 9.80 -28.80 -19.56
N ALA A 833 9.86 -29.45 -20.72
CA ALA A 833 10.43 -28.89 -21.94
C ALA A 833 9.46 -28.01 -22.75
N LEU A 834 8.15 -28.03 -22.46
CA LEU A 834 7.15 -27.34 -23.28
C LEU A 834 7.33 -25.82 -23.28
N LEU A 835 7.59 -25.21 -22.12
CA LEU A 835 7.74 -23.75 -22.01
C LEU A 835 8.97 -23.22 -22.77
N PRO A 836 10.19 -23.74 -22.55
CA PRO A 836 11.36 -23.29 -23.31
C PRO A 836 11.25 -23.64 -24.79
N LEU A 837 10.62 -24.77 -25.16
CA LEU A 837 10.36 -25.12 -26.56
C LEU A 837 9.42 -24.12 -27.23
N CYS A 838 8.31 -23.76 -26.57
CA CYS A 838 7.40 -22.73 -27.05
C CYS A 838 8.10 -21.37 -27.19
N ALA A 839 8.95 -20.99 -26.22
CA ALA A 839 9.71 -19.75 -26.27
C ALA A 839 10.68 -19.74 -27.47
N ALA A 840 11.38 -20.85 -27.70
CA ALA A 840 12.26 -21.04 -28.85
C ALA A 840 11.51 -20.92 -30.18
N LEU A 841 10.35 -21.55 -30.30
CA LEU A 841 9.51 -21.50 -31.52
C LEU A 841 8.99 -20.08 -31.80
N VAL A 842 8.54 -19.36 -30.76
CA VAL A 842 8.09 -17.96 -30.89
C VAL A 842 9.25 -17.06 -31.30
N ALA A 843 10.42 -17.21 -30.66
CA ALA A 843 11.62 -16.45 -31.01
C ALA A 843 12.08 -16.74 -32.45
N LEU A 844 12.06 -18.01 -32.89
CA LEU A 844 12.44 -18.42 -34.24
C LEU A 844 11.47 -17.88 -35.30
N ALA A 845 10.15 -17.99 -35.04
CA ALA A 845 9.13 -17.42 -35.92
C ALA A 845 9.34 -15.91 -36.06
N PHE A 846 9.70 -15.24 -34.97
CA PHE A 846 9.95 -13.81 -34.99
C PHE A 846 11.23 -13.44 -35.75
N ALA A 847 12.33 -14.15 -35.50
CA ALA A 847 13.59 -13.99 -36.24
C ALA A 847 13.38 -14.18 -37.75
N GLY A 848 12.61 -15.20 -38.16
CA GLY A 848 12.28 -15.45 -39.56
C GLY A 848 11.48 -14.31 -40.22
N LEU A 849 10.53 -13.72 -39.50
CA LEU A 849 9.77 -12.55 -39.98
C LEU A 849 10.65 -11.31 -40.12
N LEU A 850 11.58 -11.09 -39.19
CA LEU A 850 12.55 -9.99 -39.26
C LEU A 850 13.55 -10.19 -40.40
N LEU A 851 14.05 -11.42 -40.60
CA LEU A 851 14.96 -11.76 -41.69
C LEU A 851 14.28 -11.58 -43.06
N ARG A 852 13.03 -12.02 -43.21
CA ARG A 852 12.24 -11.76 -44.43
C ARG A 852 12.03 -10.25 -44.66
N SER A 853 11.83 -9.49 -43.60
CA SER A 853 11.72 -8.02 -43.66
C SER A 853 13.05 -7.34 -43.99
N LEU A 854 14.17 -7.92 -43.55
CA LEU A 854 15.53 -7.47 -43.85
C LEU A 854 15.88 -7.71 -45.32
N LEU A 855 15.61 -8.91 -45.84
CA LEU A 855 15.83 -9.27 -47.25
C LEU A 855 15.00 -8.39 -48.20
N ARG A 856 13.80 -8.00 -47.79
CA ARG A 856 12.94 -7.09 -48.59
C ARG A 856 13.42 -5.64 -48.56
N ARG A 857 13.93 -5.18 -47.42
CA ARG A 857 14.41 -3.80 -47.21
C ARG A 857 15.55 -3.81 -46.18
N PRO A 858 16.81 -3.81 -46.63
CA PRO A 858 17.96 -3.94 -45.74
C PRO A 858 18.03 -2.76 -44.79
N SER A 859 18.17 -3.04 -43.50
CA SER A 859 18.41 -2.03 -42.47
C SER A 859 19.12 -2.65 -41.26
N GLY A 860 20.11 -1.93 -40.72
CA GLY A 860 21.01 -2.45 -39.68
C GLY A 860 20.29 -2.84 -38.39
N GLU A 861 19.27 -2.10 -37.98
CA GLU A 861 18.47 -2.43 -36.79
C GLU A 861 17.75 -3.78 -36.92
N LYS A 862 17.26 -4.11 -38.12
CA LYS A 862 16.57 -5.40 -38.36
C LYS A 862 17.56 -6.55 -38.34
N ALA A 863 18.78 -6.35 -38.84
CA ALA A 863 19.83 -7.36 -38.79
C ALA A 863 20.23 -7.66 -37.34
N LEU A 864 20.42 -6.62 -36.53
CA LEU A 864 20.74 -6.75 -35.11
C LEU A 864 19.60 -7.43 -34.32
N TRP A 865 18.34 -7.04 -34.53
CA TRP A 865 17.20 -7.68 -33.88
C TRP A 865 16.99 -9.13 -34.33
N ALA A 866 17.10 -9.42 -35.63
CA ALA A 866 16.98 -10.79 -36.15
C ALA A 866 18.05 -11.70 -35.52
N THR A 867 19.29 -11.19 -35.40
CA THR A 867 20.39 -11.90 -34.74
C THR A 867 20.08 -12.13 -33.25
N GLY A 868 19.60 -11.11 -32.54
CA GLY A 868 19.22 -11.24 -31.13
C GLY A 868 18.12 -12.28 -30.89
N PHE A 869 17.08 -12.32 -31.72
CA PHE A 869 16.01 -13.33 -31.57
C PHE A 869 16.45 -14.73 -32.02
N LEU A 870 17.37 -14.85 -32.96
CA LEU A 870 17.97 -16.14 -33.31
C LEU A 870 18.80 -16.69 -32.14
N LEU A 871 19.61 -15.85 -31.50
CA LEU A 871 20.37 -16.21 -30.31
C LEU A 871 19.45 -16.60 -29.14
N PHE A 872 18.33 -15.89 -28.95
CA PHE A 872 17.31 -16.26 -27.97
C PHE A 872 16.73 -17.65 -28.27
N ALA A 873 16.38 -17.93 -29.53
CA ALA A 873 15.85 -19.22 -29.93
C ALA A 873 16.85 -20.36 -29.72
N ILE A 874 18.13 -20.13 -29.98
CA ILE A 874 19.21 -21.08 -29.72
C ILE A 874 19.33 -21.35 -28.22
N ALA A 875 19.28 -20.31 -27.38
CA ALA A 875 19.36 -20.44 -25.93
C ALA A 875 18.19 -21.25 -25.36
N ALA A 876 16.96 -20.87 -25.70
CA ALA A 876 15.75 -21.58 -25.27
C ALA A 876 15.69 -23.02 -25.82
N GLY A 877 16.23 -23.25 -27.03
CA GLY A 877 16.39 -24.58 -27.59
C GLY A 877 17.41 -25.44 -26.82
N CYS A 878 18.49 -24.84 -26.33
CA CYS A 878 19.46 -25.52 -25.46
C CYS A 878 18.82 -25.91 -24.13
N GLU A 879 18.01 -25.03 -23.53
CA GLU A 879 17.27 -25.31 -22.31
C GLU A 879 16.27 -26.46 -22.50
N ALA A 880 15.45 -26.41 -23.57
CA ALA A 880 14.53 -27.50 -23.89
C ALA A 880 15.26 -28.84 -24.12
N SER A 881 16.44 -28.80 -24.74
CA SER A 881 17.29 -29.98 -24.94
C SER A 881 17.88 -30.49 -23.62
N ALA A 882 18.28 -29.59 -22.73
CA ALA A 882 18.80 -29.92 -21.40
C ALA A 882 17.73 -30.53 -20.50
N GLN A 883 16.45 -30.13 -20.64
CA GLN A 883 15.33 -30.76 -19.94
C GLN A 883 15.19 -32.25 -20.30
N ARG A 884 15.50 -32.60 -21.55
CA ARG A 884 15.39 -33.98 -22.04
C ARG A 884 16.65 -34.82 -21.82
N ALA A 885 17.83 -34.23 -22.00
CA ALA A 885 19.11 -34.96 -22.08
C ALA A 885 20.12 -34.60 -20.98
N GLY A 886 19.80 -33.62 -20.11
CA GLY A 886 20.72 -33.05 -19.13
C GLY A 886 21.71 -32.05 -19.74
N TRP A 887 22.46 -31.35 -18.88
CA TRP A 887 23.47 -30.38 -19.31
C TRP A 887 24.78 -31.06 -19.69
N SER A 888 25.23 -30.83 -20.92
CA SER A 888 26.59 -31.14 -21.36
C SER A 888 27.43 -29.86 -21.44
N PRO A 889 28.78 -29.94 -21.37
CA PRO A 889 29.64 -28.75 -21.50
C PRO A 889 29.42 -27.97 -22.80
N ARG A 890 29.19 -28.69 -23.91
CA ARG A 890 28.89 -28.06 -25.21
C ARG A 890 27.55 -27.33 -25.17
N LEU A 891 26.51 -27.99 -24.65
CA LEU A 891 25.17 -27.41 -24.55
C LEU A 891 25.15 -26.17 -23.64
N PHE A 892 25.87 -26.23 -22.52
CA PHE A 892 26.00 -25.10 -21.59
C PHE A 892 26.78 -23.94 -22.20
N ARG A 893 27.91 -24.18 -22.87
CA ARG A 893 28.66 -23.12 -23.57
C ARG A 893 27.81 -22.41 -24.63
N THR A 894 27.05 -23.17 -25.42
CA THR A 894 26.15 -22.61 -26.44
C THR A 894 25.03 -21.78 -25.81
N TYR A 895 24.38 -22.31 -24.77
CA TYR A 895 23.36 -21.58 -24.01
C TYR A 895 23.92 -20.29 -23.40
N TYR A 896 25.08 -20.37 -22.76
CA TYR A 896 25.71 -19.26 -22.06
C TYR A 896 26.10 -18.15 -23.02
N LEU A 897 26.74 -18.50 -24.14
CA LEU A 897 27.12 -17.52 -25.15
C LEU A 897 25.89 -16.91 -25.82
N ALA A 898 24.93 -17.73 -26.24
CA ALA A 898 23.75 -17.26 -26.96
C ALA A 898 22.81 -16.43 -26.06
N GLY A 899 22.34 -17.00 -24.97
CA GLY A 899 21.37 -16.38 -24.06
C GLY A 899 22.02 -15.49 -23.01
N GLY A 900 23.02 -16.02 -22.31
CA GLY A 900 23.66 -15.35 -21.18
C GLY A 900 24.49 -14.12 -21.55
N VAL A 901 25.04 -14.07 -22.78
CA VAL A 901 25.94 -12.98 -23.22
C VAL A 901 25.36 -12.18 -24.38
N LEU A 902 25.04 -12.81 -25.52
CA LEU A 902 24.87 -12.09 -26.79
C LEU A 902 23.42 -11.62 -27.06
N THR A 903 22.40 -12.39 -26.68
CA THR A 903 20.99 -12.11 -27.03
C THR A 903 20.58 -10.68 -26.70
N VAL A 904 20.76 -10.26 -25.44
CA VAL A 904 20.30 -8.95 -24.98
C VAL A 904 21.14 -7.83 -25.61
N ALA A 905 22.43 -8.05 -25.84
CA ALA A 905 23.32 -7.08 -26.49
C ALA A 905 22.92 -6.80 -27.94
N TYR A 906 22.60 -7.83 -28.73
CA TYR A 906 22.13 -7.65 -30.10
C TYR A 906 20.74 -7.01 -30.17
N LEU A 907 19.82 -7.38 -29.27
CA LEU A 907 18.51 -6.75 -29.18
C LEU A 907 18.61 -5.25 -28.81
N GLY A 908 19.42 -4.92 -27.80
CA GLY A 908 19.71 -3.54 -27.41
C GLY A 908 20.49 -2.78 -28.48
N GLY A 909 21.42 -3.43 -29.18
CA GLY A 909 22.16 -2.86 -30.30
C GLY A 909 21.25 -2.41 -31.45
N GLY A 910 20.22 -3.19 -31.78
CA GLY A 910 19.21 -2.75 -32.77
C GLY A 910 18.41 -1.53 -32.31
N SER A 911 18.16 -1.38 -31.00
CA SER A 911 17.54 -0.18 -30.44
C SER A 911 18.49 1.02 -30.42
N ALA A 912 19.77 0.80 -30.07
CA ALA A 912 20.82 1.82 -30.10
C ALA A 912 21.05 2.34 -31.52
N TRP A 913 20.98 1.47 -32.53
CA TRP A 913 21.09 1.82 -33.94
C TRP A 913 20.11 2.92 -34.37
N LEU A 914 18.90 2.92 -33.81
CA LEU A 914 17.89 3.94 -34.07
C LEU A 914 18.18 5.28 -33.40
N LEU A 915 18.96 5.28 -32.32
CA LEU A 915 19.26 6.47 -31.51
C LEU A 915 20.60 7.12 -31.91
N LEU A 916 21.55 6.33 -32.42
CA LEU A 916 22.90 6.80 -32.71
C LEU A 916 23.03 7.44 -34.10
N PRO A 917 23.90 8.47 -34.26
CA PRO A 917 24.31 9.01 -35.56
C PRO A 917 25.22 8.02 -36.31
N LYS A 918 25.45 8.23 -37.63
CA LYS A 918 26.22 7.30 -38.48
C LYS A 918 27.54 6.82 -37.86
N ARG A 919 28.41 7.74 -37.41
CA ARG A 919 29.69 7.39 -36.76
C ARG A 919 29.50 6.51 -35.52
N GLY A 920 28.47 6.79 -34.72
CA GLY A 920 28.13 5.98 -33.54
C GLY A 920 27.63 4.58 -33.89
N ARG A 921 26.99 4.40 -35.04
CA ARG A 921 26.54 3.09 -35.54
C ARG A 921 27.71 2.22 -35.99
N ASP A 922 28.69 2.83 -36.66
CA ASP A 922 29.90 2.12 -37.12
C ASP A 922 30.74 1.67 -35.91
N ILE A 923 30.92 2.55 -34.92
CA ILE A 923 31.56 2.23 -33.64
C ILE A 923 30.80 1.12 -32.91
N LEU A 924 29.47 1.22 -32.83
CA LEU A 924 28.63 0.20 -32.20
C LEU A 924 28.82 -1.18 -32.87
N LEU A 925 28.82 -1.25 -34.20
CA LEU A 925 29.03 -2.52 -34.91
C LEU A 925 30.43 -3.06 -34.68
N GLY A 926 31.46 -2.23 -34.81
CA GLY A 926 32.84 -2.65 -34.57
C GLY A 926 33.04 -3.17 -33.15
N ALA A 927 32.54 -2.43 -32.15
CA ALA A 927 32.61 -2.83 -30.75
C ALA A 927 31.81 -4.10 -30.46
N LEU A 928 30.60 -4.24 -31.02
CA LEU A 928 29.77 -5.42 -30.80
C LEU A 928 30.37 -6.67 -31.46
N LEU A 929 30.97 -6.54 -32.65
CA LEU A 929 31.67 -7.64 -33.32
C LEU A 929 32.93 -8.06 -32.55
N ALA A 930 33.75 -7.10 -32.13
CA ALA A 930 34.94 -7.36 -31.32
C ALA A 930 34.57 -8.02 -29.99
N ALA A 931 33.56 -7.49 -29.28
CA ALA A 931 33.06 -8.07 -28.03
C ALA A 931 32.46 -9.46 -28.24
N THR A 932 31.77 -9.70 -29.35
CA THR A 932 31.22 -11.03 -29.69
C THR A 932 32.32 -12.04 -29.92
N ALA A 933 33.35 -11.69 -30.70
CA ALA A 933 34.50 -12.55 -30.94
C ALA A 933 35.27 -12.84 -29.64
N ALA A 934 35.54 -11.80 -28.84
CA ALA A 934 36.22 -11.94 -27.55
C ALA A 934 35.43 -12.80 -26.56
N ALA A 935 34.11 -12.60 -26.45
CA ALA A 935 33.24 -13.41 -25.61
C ALA A 935 33.17 -14.87 -26.10
N ALA A 936 33.07 -15.10 -27.41
CA ALA A 936 33.04 -16.44 -27.98
C ALA A 936 34.34 -17.22 -27.71
N VAL A 937 35.49 -16.59 -27.93
CA VAL A 937 36.82 -17.17 -27.63
C VAL A 937 36.93 -17.44 -26.12
N THR A 938 36.55 -16.48 -25.27
CA THR A 938 36.60 -16.65 -23.82
C THR A 938 35.73 -17.84 -23.36
N VAL A 939 34.47 -17.92 -23.81
CA VAL A 939 33.55 -19.01 -23.42
C VAL A 939 33.99 -20.36 -23.99
N ALA A 940 34.62 -20.38 -25.16
CA ALA A 940 35.13 -21.61 -25.77
C ALA A 940 36.33 -22.19 -25.02
N LEU A 941 37.28 -21.33 -24.61
CA LEU A 941 38.55 -21.73 -24.00
C LEU A 941 38.43 -22.00 -22.49
N VAL A 942 37.46 -21.39 -21.81
CA VAL A 942 37.31 -21.52 -20.36
C VAL A 942 36.93 -22.96 -19.94
N PRO A 943 37.56 -23.50 -18.88
CA PRO A 943 37.20 -24.81 -18.35
C PRO A 943 35.79 -24.80 -17.75
N VAL A 944 35.03 -25.85 -18.02
CA VAL A 944 33.66 -26.04 -17.50
C VAL A 944 33.69 -27.11 -16.42
N SER A 945 33.16 -26.80 -15.24
CA SER A 945 33.11 -27.74 -14.12
C SER A 945 32.06 -28.83 -14.36
N HIS A 946 32.52 -30.03 -14.66
CA HIS A 946 31.66 -31.20 -14.87
C HIS A 946 30.88 -31.58 -13.60
N SER A 947 31.45 -31.36 -12.41
CA SER A 947 30.78 -31.63 -11.14
C SER A 947 29.63 -30.66 -10.87
N VAL A 948 29.77 -29.39 -11.26
CA VAL A 948 28.69 -28.38 -11.14
C VAL A 948 27.57 -28.64 -12.15
N LEU A 949 27.91 -29.02 -13.39
CA LEU A 949 26.91 -29.42 -14.39
C LEU A 949 26.11 -30.65 -13.93
N ALA A 950 26.79 -31.67 -13.41
CA ALA A 950 26.15 -32.89 -12.91
C ALA A 950 25.34 -32.67 -11.61
N ALA A 951 25.64 -31.60 -10.85
CA ALA A 951 24.91 -31.23 -9.64
C ALA A 951 23.72 -30.28 -9.89
N THR A 952 23.58 -29.76 -11.12
CA THR A 952 22.48 -28.85 -11.49
C THR A 952 21.15 -29.61 -11.44
N ALA A 953 20.19 -29.11 -10.66
CA ALA A 953 18.88 -29.73 -10.54
C ALA A 953 18.16 -29.79 -11.91
N HIS A 954 17.39 -30.87 -12.13
CA HIS A 954 16.50 -30.98 -13.29
C HIS A 954 15.62 -29.73 -13.38
N GLY A 955 15.49 -29.17 -14.58
CA GLY A 955 14.67 -27.98 -14.75
C GLY A 955 15.41 -26.64 -14.80
N ARG A 956 16.73 -26.55 -14.58
CA ARG A 956 17.40 -25.25 -14.35
C ARG A 956 18.66 -25.06 -15.20
N PRO A 957 18.95 -23.85 -15.69
CA PRO A 957 20.26 -23.54 -16.25
C PRO A 957 21.36 -23.56 -15.16
N PRO A 958 22.58 -24.05 -15.44
CA PRO A 958 23.67 -24.08 -14.49
C PRO A 958 24.11 -22.67 -14.07
N VAL A 959 24.60 -22.56 -12.84
CA VAL A 959 25.14 -21.30 -12.31
C VAL A 959 26.36 -20.82 -13.12
N ASN A 960 26.56 -19.50 -13.20
CA ASN A 960 27.67 -18.91 -13.95
C ASN A 960 29.05 -19.42 -13.50
N SER A 961 29.20 -19.81 -12.23
CA SER A 961 30.44 -20.41 -11.68
C SER A 961 30.74 -21.81 -12.23
N ALA A 962 29.83 -22.41 -13.00
CA ALA A 962 30.12 -23.61 -13.78
C ALA A 962 31.15 -23.36 -14.89
N LEU A 963 31.33 -22.11 -15.33
CA LEU A 963 32.45 -21.66 -16.17
C LEU A 963 33.54 -21.07 -15.25
N GLY A 964 34.77 -21.56 -15.39
CA GLY A 964 35.91 -21.04 -14.65
C GLY A 964 36.31 -19.61 -15.05
N GLY A 965 37.08 -18.93 -14.20
CA GLY A 965 37.62 -17.61 -14.51
C GLY A 965 36.56 -16.50 -14.62
N HIS A 966 36.89 -15.46 -15.39
CA HIS A 966 36.13 -14.18 -15.41
C HIS A 966 35.17 -14.05 -16.61
N ALA A 967 34.77 -15.16 -17.24
CA ALA A 967 33.88 -15.14 -18.41
C ALA A 967 32.53 -14.46 -18.15
N PHE A 968 32.07 -14.46 -16.89
CA PHE A 968 30.83 -13.79 -16.48
C PHE A 968 30.88 -12.26 -16.63
N LEU A 969 32.06 -11.65 -16.69
CA LEU A 969 32.19 -10.21 -16.94
C LEU A 969 31.63 -9.83 -18.30
N TRP A 970 31.76 -10.70 -19.32
CA TRP A 970 31.15 -10.49 -20.63
C TRP A 970 29.62 -10.51 -20.54
N ALA A 971 29.04 -11.45 -19.78
CA ALA A 971 27.60 -11.50 -19.55
C ALA A 971 27.09 -10.22 -18.84
N ILE A 972 27.83 -9.70 -17.86
CA ILE A 972 27.47 -8.44 -17.17
C ILE A 972 27.55 -7.26 -18.14
N ALA A 973 28.66 -7.10 -18.85
CA ALA A 973 28.88 -5.97 -19.73
C ALA A 973 27.85 -5.93 -20.87
N MET A 974 27.65 -7.06 -21.55
CA MET A 974 26.76 -7.19 -22.71
C MET A 974 25.28 -7.08 -22.33
N ASN A 975 24.86 -7.68 -21.20
CA ASN A 975 23.48 -7.54 -20.74
C ASN A 975 23.18 -6.14 -20.21
N SER A 976 24.13 -5.49 -19.52
CA SER A 976 23.98 -4.10 -19.05
C SER A 976 23.83 -3.14 -20.23
N PHE A 977 24.71 -3.25 -21.22
CA PHE A 977 24.61 -2.51 -22.47
C PHE A 977 23.26 -2.75 -23.15
N GLY A 978 22.92 -4.02 -23.39
CA GLY A 978 21.71 -4.38 -24.10
C GLY A 978 20.43 -3.94 -23.39
N SER A 979 20.36 -4.09 -22.07
CA SER A 979 19.21 -3.67 -21.26
C SER A 979 19.06 -2.16 -21.22
N ALA A 980 20.15 -1.42 -21.08
CA ALA A 980 20.13 0.05 -21.08
C ALA A 980 19.52 0.60 -22.38
N PHE A 981 19.90 0.03 -23.54
CA PHE A 981 19.36 0.50 -24.83
C PHE A 981 17.99 -0.08 -25.17
N LEU A 982 17.69 -1.34 -24.79
CA LEU A 982 16.41 -1.96 -25.09
C LEU A 982 15.27 -1.40 -24.20
N ILE A 983 15.50 -1.34 -22.89
CA ILE A 983 14.53 -0.81 -21.91
C ILE A 983 14.59 0.72 -21.90
N GLY A 984 15.79 1.30 -21.79
CA GLY A 984 15.96 2.75 -21.75
C GLY A 984 15.58 3.42 -23.07
N GLY A 985 15.89 2.82 -24.23
CA GLY A 985 15.46 3.33 -25.53
C GLY A 985 13.94 3.26 -25.73
N SER A 986 13.30 2.21 -25.21
CA SER A 986 11.83 2.10 -25.18
C SER A 986 11.22 3.18 -24.28
N LEU A 987 11.76 3.38 -23.07
CA LEU A 987 11.31 4.41 -22.13
C LEU A 987 11.51 5.82 -22.69
N TYR A 988 12.66 6.11 -23.27
CA TYR A 988 12.96 7.38 -23.93
C TYR A 988 11.95 7.67 -25.04
N SER A 989 11.65 6.68 -25.88
CA SER A 989 10.66 6.81 -26.95
C SER A 989 9.24 7.06 -26.40
N ILE A 990 8.88 6.43 -25.28
CA ILE A 990 7.61 6.66 -24.57
C ILE A 990 7.53 8.08 -24.04
N LEU A 991 8.59 8.55 -23.35
CA LEU A 991 8.67 9.91 -22.80
C LEU A 991 8.60 11.00 -23.88
N ARG A 992 9.11 10.71 -25.09
CA ARG A 992 9.04 11.60 -26.26
C ARG A 992 7.74 11.44 -27.06
N GLY A 993 6.81 10.56 -26.65
CA GLY A 993 5.53 10.34 -27.33
C GLY A 993 5.64 9.59 -28.66
N ILE A 994 6.79 9.00 -28.98
CA ILE A 994 7.07 8.35 -30.27
C ILE A 994 6.72 6.86 -30.17
N ARG A 995 5.74 6.42 -30.97
CA ARG A 995 5.33 5.00 -31.07
C ARG A 995 5.15 4.34 -29.69
N VAL A 996 4.48 5.06 -28.78
CA VAL A 996 4.31 4.68 -27.36
C VAL A 996 3.82 3.25 -27.20
N ARG A 997 2.79 2.84 -27.97
CA ARG A 997 2.21 1.49 -27.87
C ARG A 997 3.21 0.37 -28.16
N PRO A 998 3.87 0.31 -29.34
CA PRO A 998 4.95 -0.64 -29.59
C PRO A 998 6.04 -0.66 -28.52
N ASN A 999 6.52 0.50 -28.08
CA ASN A 999 7.60 0.61 -27.11
C ASN A 999 7.21 0.14 -25.70
N VAL A 1000 5.93 0.27 -25.31
CA VAL A 1000 5.42 -0.31 -24.06
C VAL A 1000 5.47 -1.84 -24.09
N TRP A 1001 5.10 -2.47 -25.20
CA TRP A 1001 5.15 -3.92 -25.34
C TRP A 1001 6.59 -4.44 -25.43
N ILE A 1002 7.47 -3.76 -26.17
CA ILE A 1002 8.89 -4.14 -26.32
C ILE A 1002 9.63 -3.96 -24.99
N GLY A 1003 9.51 -2.78 -24.36
CA GLY A 1003 10.15 -2.49 -23.08
C GLY A 1003 9.58 -3.33 -21.93
N GLY A 1004 8.27 -3.56 -21.92
CA GLY A 1004 7.61 -4.45 -20.95
C GLY A 1004 8.05 -5.90 -21.10
N GLY A 1005 8.13 -6.41 -22.33
CA GLY A 1005 8.66 -7.74 -22.61
C GLY A 1005 10.12 -7.89 -22.16
N ALA A 1006 10.97 -6.90 -22.47
CA ALA A 1006 12.37 -6.87 -22.02
C ALA A 1006 12.52 -6.88 -20.50
N LEU A 1007 11.69 -6.09 -19.81
CA LEU A 1007 11.68 -6.04 -18.36
C LEU A 1007 11.25 -7.36 -17.74
N VAL A 1008 10.23 -8.04 -18.29
CA VAL A 1008 9.78 -9.36 -17.82
C VAL A 1008 10.90 -10.39 -17.94
N VAL A 1009 11.60 -10.47 -19.07
CA VAL A 1009 12.75 -11.38 -19.24
C VAL A 1009 13.87 -11.02 -18.25
N ALA A 1010 14.21 -9.74 -18.13
CA ALA A 1010 15.27 -9.28 -17.23
C ALA A 1010 14.98 -9.58 -15.74
N LEU A 1011 13.71 -9.45 -15.32
CA LEU A 1011 13.29 -9.79 -13.96
C LEU A 1011 13.27 -11.31 -13.74
N ALA A 1012 12.73 -12.08 -14.69
CA ALA A 1012 12.67 -13.55 -14.59
C ALA A 1012 14.08 -14.18 -14.53
N THR A 1013 14.99 -13.72 -15.38
CA THR A 1013 16.41 -14.14 -15.37
C THR A 1013 17.21 -13.50 -14.23
N GLY A 1014 16.78 -12.37 -13.68
CA GLY A 1014 17.35 -11.78 -12.47
C GLY A 1014 17.01 -12.58 -11.21
N LEU A 1015 15.76 -13.07 -11.12
CA LEU A 1015 15.29 -13.90 -10.00
C LEU A 1015 16.02 -15.25 -9.92
N SER A 1016 16.38 -15.84 -11.07
CA SER A 1016 17.19 -17.06 -11.10
C SER A 1016 18.56 -16.86 -10.48
N ARG A 1017 19.18 -15.69 -10.68
CA ARG A 1017 20.46 -15.33 -10.05
C ARG A 1017 20.35 -15.14 -8.53
N ALA A 1018 19.14 -14.86 -8.03
CA ALA A 1018 18.82 -14.80 -6.59
C ALA A 1018 18.38 -16.16 -6.01
N GLY A 1019 18.50 -17.26 -6.78
CA GLY A 1019 18.18 -18.62 -6.34
C GLY A 1019 16.73 -19.07 -6.59
N SER A 1020 15.88 -18.23 -7.21
CA SER A 1020 14.49 -18.57 -7.53
C SER A 1020 14.30 -18.84 -9.02
N TYR A 1021 14.11 -20.12 -9.37
CA TYR A 1021 14.03 -20.57 -10.77
C TYR A 1021 12.60 -20.86 -11.26
N ASN A 1022 11.60 -20.74 -10.38
CA ASN A 1022 10.23 -21.22 -10.62
C ASN A 1022 9.50 -20.51 -11.78
N PHE A 1023 9.96 -19.32 -12.19
CA PHE A 1023 9.29 -18.48 -13.18
C PHE A 1023 10.14 -18.17 -14.42
N VAL A 1024 11.33 -18.77 -14.55
CA VAL A 1024 12.30 -18.40 -15.60
C VAL A 1024 11.71 -18.64 -16.99
N TYR A 1025 11.33 -19.88 -17.32
CA TYR A 1025 10.80 -20.22 -18.65
C TYR A 1025 9.44 -19.58 -18.95
N ALA A 1026 8.60 -19.41 -17.92
CA ALA A 1026 7.32 -18.72 -18.07
C ALA A 1026 7.53 -17.22 -18.36
N GLY A 1027 8.46 -16.59 -17.65
CA GLY A 1027 8.86 -15.20 -17.87
C GLY A 1027 9.53 -14.98 -19.22
N GLU A 1028 10.35 -15.93 -19.68
CA GLU A 1028 10.97 -15.90 -21.02
C GLU A 1028 9.92 -15.99 -22.13
N LEU A 1029 9.00 -16.97 -22.05
CA LEU A 1029 7.91 -17.13 -23.01
C LEU A 1029 6.98 -15.90 -23.03
N LEU A 1030 6.62 -15.39 -21.86
CA LEU A 1030 5.80 -14.19 -21.76
C LEU A 1030 6.55 -12.98 -22.34
N GLY A 1031 7.80 -12.79 -21.94
CA GLY A 1031 8.63 -11.68 -22.39
C GLY A 1031 8.81 -11.66 -23.90
N ILE A 1032 9.12 -12.80 -24.53
CA ILE A 1032 9.27 -12.90 -25.98
C ILE A 1032 7.94 -12.65 -26.71
N ALA A 1033 6.82 -13.15 -26.19
CA ALA A 1033 5.49 -12.92 -26.77
C ALA A 1033 5.07 -11.44 -26.70
N LEU A 1034 5.42 -10.74 -25.62
CA LEU A 1034 5.19 -9.30 -25.45
C LEU A 1034 6.04 -8.50 -26.45
N MET A 1035 7.34 -8.81 -26.57
CA MET A 1035 8.20 -8.17 -27.57
C MET A 1035 7.65 -8.38 -28.99
N PHE A 1036 7.31 -9.62 -29.35
CA PHE A 1036 6.72 -9.98 -30.64
C PHE A 1036 5.46 -9.15 -30.95
N SER A 1037 4.57 -9.02 -29.97
CA SER A 1037 3.34 -8.23 -30.10
C SER A 1037 3.64 -6.76 -30.38
N GLY A 1038 4.62 -6.18 -29.68
CA GLY A 1038 5.08 -4.81 -29.90
C GLY A 1038 5.56 -4.57 -31.33
N PHE A 1039 6.35 -5.48 -31.88
CA PHE A 1039 6.85 -5.38 -33.26
C PHE A 1039 5.78 -5.61 -34.33
N ALA A 1040 4.81 -6.52 -34.10
CA ALA A 1040 3.69 -6.73 -35.01
C ALA A 1040 2.80 -5.48 -35.16
N PHE A 1041 2.71 -4.64 -34.12
CA PHE A 1041 1.99 -3.36 -34.19
C PHE A 1041 2.70 -2.31 -35.07
N VAL A 1042 4.03 -2.35 -35.19
CA VAL A 1042 4.81 -1.43 -36.05
C VAL A 1042 4.57 -1.71 -37.53
N ALA A 1043 4.44 -2.98 -37.92
CA ALA A 1043 4.27 -3.38 -39.33
C ALA A 1043 2.92 -2.93 -39.93
N LYS A 1044 1.84 -2.82 -39.12
CA LYS A 1044 0.50 -2.46 -39.61
C LYS A 1044 0.32 -0.97 -39.91
N THR A 1045 1.23 -0.09 -39.50
CA THR A 1045 1.01 1.37 -39.59
C THR A 1045 1.38 1.96 -40.97
N LYS A 1046 1.98 1.18 -41.89
CA LYS A 1046 2.55 1.73 -43.15
C LYS A 1046 1.69 1.55 -44.41
N ALA A 1047 0.49 1.00 -44.32
CA ALA A 1047 -0.34 0.68 -45.49
C ALA A 1047 -1.34 1.79 -45.92
N SER A 1048 -1.26 3.01 -45.38
CA SER A 1048 -2.14 4.12 -45.82
C SER A 1048 -1.35 5.39 -46.15
N ARG A 1049 -0.84 5.47 -47.39
CA ARG A 1049 -0.61 6.71 -48.15
C ARG A 1049 0.07 6.33 -49.46
N VAL A 1050 -0.65 6.41 -50.58
CA VAL A 1050 -0.54 7.50 -51.57
C VAL A 1050 -1.84 7.47 -52.41
N ALA A 1051 -2.55 8.59 -52.44
CA ALA A 1051 -3.39 9.00 -53.58
C ALA A 1051 -3.03 10.47 -53.85
N PRO A 1052 -2.76 10.89 -55.10
CA PRO A 1052 -2.27 12.24 -55.40
C PRO A 1052 -3.37 13.29 -55.19
N HIS A 1053 -2.98 14.47 -54.71
CA HIS A 1053 -3.83 15.66 -54.64
C HIS A 1053 -3.99 16.29 -56.04
N PRO A 1054 -5.19 16.74 -56.45
CA PRO A 1054 -5.33 17.72 -57.52
C PRO A 1054 -5.04 19.13 -56.98
N HIS A 1055 -4.25 19.89 -57.73
CA HIS A 1055 -3.86 21.26 -57.46
C HIS A 1055 -5.04 22.24 -57.52
N SER A 1056 -5.06 23.19 -56.58
CA SER A 1056 -5.83 24.42 -56.64
C SER A 1056 -5.06 25.46 -57.48
N GLN A 1057 -5.66 25.97 -58.56
CA GLN A 1057 -5.25 27.21 -59.21
C GLN A 1057 -6.09 28.38 -58.68
N THR A 1058 -5.41 29.49 -58.41
CA THR A 1058 -5.94 30.79 -58.00
C THR A 1058 -5.67 31.82 -59.09
N GLY A 1059 -6.66 32.69 -59.35
CA GLY A 1059 -6.55 33.97 -60.10
C GLY A 1059 -6.60 33.81 -61.62
N THR A 1060 -7.21 34.68 -62.43
CA THR A 1060 -7.70 36.07 -62.27
C THR A 1060 -8.56 36.43 -63.52
N THR A 1061 -9.32 37.54 -63.46
CA THR A 1061 -9.93 38.31 -64.59
C THR A 1061 -11.09 37.65 -65.36
N ALA A 1062 -12.15 38.31 -65.83
CA ALA A 1062 -12.67 39.68 -65.77
C ALA A 1062 -14.13 39.66 -66.28
N LEU A 1063 -14.89 40.70 -65.89
CA LEU A 1063 -15.95 41.40 -66.65
C LEU A 1063 -17.21 40.67 -67.19
N THR A 1064 -18.30 41.44 -67.02
CA THR A 1064 -19.50 41.61 -67.87
C THR A 1064 -20.74 40.72 -67.73
N ALA A 1065 -21.82 41.44 -67.35
CA ALA A 1065 -23.11 41.51 -68.03
C ALA A 1065 -24.24 40.52 -67.64
N THR A 1066 -25.21 41.10 -66.91
CA THR A 1066 -26.67 41.08 -67.16
C THR A 1066 -27.35 39.77 -67.56
N ARG A 1067 -28.36 39.34 -66.78
CA ARG A 1067 -29.80 39.52 -67.06
C ARG A 1067 -30.67 38.70 -66.09
N SER A 1068 -31.81 39.32 -65.75
CA SER A 1068 -33.05 38.82 -65.12
C SER A 1068 -32.98 38.24 -63.72
#